data_AF-A0A0D0VRE3-F1
#
_entry.id   AF-A0A0D0VRE3-F1
#
_cell.length_a   1.000
_cell.length_b   1.000
_cell.length_c   1.000
_cell.angle_alpha   90.00
_cell.angle_beta   90.00
_cell.angle_gamma   90.00
#
_symmetry.space_group_name_H-M   'P 1'
#
loop_
_entity.id
_entity.type
_entity.pdbx_description
1 polymer ?
#
loop_
_entity_poly.entity_id
_entity_poly.type
_entity_poly.pdbx_seq_one_letter_code
_entity_poly.pdbx_strand_id
1 'polypeptide(L)'
;MSLSSSSHDIMGISSSSTPDISSFSRLLSHFENKERSHDPESLRERKQDGEDYGLDGFDSSSDEESHSLLPYNLSLFGKGKKSGYWSRSERSNRRFRPVLLSFYGFTIIGLFVTAYIFMSESLPSEPTSPAPNAAKLNLSIPLDKGSADSQSWKFMAQTLKSDPTHIVVPAHEAPSITLLEPLRDRLPYPILSQYFFSGRLPPSITPSNAPPQHPLDLVYLFVNASSPYWFREMEARAALEHIKFGKGRARRWRDNGELRAAVRSGVKALGVEAGRVHVATADWPVREEDTELQVEGGKWRIGQIAEWLDWDSQKREGRLKWHFHSDLFQLPKDGGVVDLERSVPRKERAEDEQGTQTGNRWQSEEAWKNESLPSFNSFGIEQRLAWLEDLSENYISFNDDMFLLRPLSTSDFRHPLAGNLVRFDPGLLVPEFMTPDQLSDPGEWGALQHANELLSARFSAHKRFYMHHLPKAQSKALLHEAGIMWSPQLSLASTRGFRESKRGDGDVEMAWLITHLRVERWREALLWSWIVAKLGGEEDVWGENQKRELRKVLGMTPSQGEEIEKVEVTSGSRSTLSDLDALTEEAGWEGPKATDYHFSSMDGHLSSSPDHPESEAQCTFLFSICLPPNFFDLSTSFSASAMFTHLAFEHPGCGDCLITALVKASGKRGLSAFLPEEDQVFYPEQEEEERMWRRSEPILPLTSSWKDGNFSLKANVKAGQDIWDGFEAREDGGVSLRAWCIKLLSRYNYVYGSTPSHFAPVHSLYQLASALESVDNTPEIAMLCVNDDQADSSSDKSRRKLGAWMEGRWGGDIEGIDWERPNVGWVD
;
A
#
# COMPACT_ATOMS: atom_id res chain seq x y z
N MET A 1 -60.46 12.94 56.01
CA MET A 1 -59.65 11.83 56.54
C MET A 1 -58.28 11.96 55.89
N SER A 2 -57.28 12.74 56.35
CA SER A 2 -56.97 13.37 57.66
C SER A 2 -56.66 12.36 58.79
N LEU A 3 -55.54 12.40 59.54
CA LEU A 3 -54.32 13.26 59.58
C LEU A 3 -53.04 12.36 59.46
N SER A 4 -51.75 12.71 59.62
CA SER A 4 -50.97 13.91 60.09
C SER A 4 -49.60 13.93 59.33
N SER A 5 -48.66 14.90 59.35
CA SER A 5 -48.05 15.81 60.37
C SER A 5 -46.99 15.16 61.28
N SER A 6 -45.85 15.78 61.67
CA SER A 6 -45.23 17.09 61.29
C SER A 6 -43.76 17.23 61.83
N SER A 7 -43.06 18.33 61.50
CA SER A 7 -41.63 18.67 61.73
C SER A 7 -41.31 19.52 63.00
N HIS A 8 -40.08 20.09 63.10
CA HIS A 8 -39.54 21.14 64.05
C HIS A 8 -38.82 20.65 65.34
N ASP A 9 -37.85 21.31 66.04
CA ASP A 9 -37.04 22.58 65.92
C ASP A 9 -35.92 22.62 67.04
N ILE A 10 -34.87 23.47 67.18
CA ILE A 10 -34.15 24.49 66.37
C ILE A 10 -32.68 24.79 66.90
N MET A 11 -32.07 25.96 66.55
CA MET A 11 -30.70 26.54 66.75
C MET A 11 -30.06 26.71 68.18
N GLY A 12 -28.73 27.01 68.28
CA GLY A 12 -28.17 27.80 69.42
C GLY A 12 -26.64 27.96 69.73
N ILE A 13 -25.92 28.91 69.07
CA ILE A 13 -24.95 29.94 69.65
C ILE A 13 -23.56 29.60 70.32
N SER A 14 -22.45 30.02 69.67
CA SER A 14 -21.11 30.57 70.15
C SER A 14 -20.18 29.85 71.19
N SER A 15 -18.89 30.18 71.44
CA SER A 15 -18.01 31.35 71.13
C SER A 15 -16.47 31.07 71.21
N SER A 16 -15.62 31.92 70.56
CA SER A 16 -14.20 32.32 70.88
C SER A 16 -13.06 31.26 71.02
N SER A 17 -11.75 31.51 70.75
CA SER A 17 -10.94 32.72 70.43
C SER A 17 -9.64 32.41 69.61
N THR A 18 -9.01 33.44 69.02
CA THR A 18 -7.72 33.44 68.25
C THR A 18 -6.49 33.81 69.16
N PRO A 19 -5.19 33.96 68.75
CA PRO A 19 -4.54 34.47 67.51
C PRO A 19 -3.67 33.44 66.73
N ASP A 20 -3.18 33.60 65.48
CA ASP A 20 -2.98 34.72 64.52
C ASP A 20 -1.55 35.33 64.42
N ILE A 21 -1.24 35.85 63.21
CA ILE A 21 0.00 36.45 62.65
C ILE A 21 0.98 35.39 62.09
N SER A 22 1.45 35.40 60.81
CA SER A 22 1.30 36.31 59.65
C SER A 22 1.45 35.54 58.30
N SER A 23 0.71 35.87 57.22
CA SER A 23 1.05 36.72 56.02
C SER A 23 2.05 36.11 55.01
N PHE A 24 1.96 36.27 53.67
CA PHE A 24 0.99 36.90 52.72
C PHE A 24 1.40 36.49 51.26
N SER A 25 0.62 36.51 50.17
CA SER A 25 -0.84 36.62 49.90
C SER A 25 -1.16 36.30 48.41
N ARG A 26 -2.43 35.97 48.07
CA ARG A 26 -3.10 36.09 46.74
C ARG A 26 -2.63 35.18 45.57
N LEU A 27 -3.46 34.88 44.56
CA LEU A 27 -4.90 34.52 44.48
C LEU A 27 -5.19 33.88 43.09
N LEU A 28 -6.35 33.23 42.94
CA LEU A 28 -6.82 32.50 41.75
C LEU A 28 -7.05 33.38 40.51
N SER A 29 -6.90 32.83 39.30
CA SER A 29 -8.02 32.48 38.39
C SER A 29 -7.61 32.30 36.90
N HIS A 30 -8.51 31.69 36.11
CA HIS A 30 -8.59 31.61 34.64
C HIS A 30 -7.37 31.19 33.80
N PHE A 31 -7.57 30.15 32.98
CA PHE A 31 -7.04 30.09 31.62
C PHE A 31 -8.14 29.56 30.67
N GLU A 32 -8.61 30.44 29.79
CA GLU A 32 -9.41 30.11 28.60
C GLU A 32 -8.55 30.25 27.34
N ASN A 33 -9.08 29.79 26.21
CA ASN A 33 -8.42 29.80 24.90
C ASN A 33 -7.86 31.17 24.50
N LYS A 34 -6.74 31.14 23.76
CA LYS A 34 -6.57 32.05 22.64
C LYS A 34 -5.67 31.47 21.56
N GLU A 35 -6.23 31.41 20.36
CA GLU A 35 -5.49 31.21 19.10
C GLU A 35 -4.46 32.34 18.92
N ARG A 36 -3.41 32.08 18.13
CA ARG A 36 -2.69 33.17 17.49
C ARG A 36 -2.12 32.75 16.13
N SER A 37 -2.36 33.61 15.16
CA SER A 37 -1.94 33.50 13.76
C SER A 37 -0.43 33.28 13.60
N HIS A 38 -0.04 32.42 12.66
CA HIS A 38 1.31 32.41 12.11
C HIS A 38 1.54 33.65 11.23
N ASP A 39 2.74 34.22 11.32
CA ASP A 39 3.22 35.34 10.49
C ASP A 39 4.69 35.08 10.12
N PRO A 40 5.05 34.84 8.84
CA PRO A 40 6.28 34.12 8.49
C PRO A 40 7.46 35.03 8.05
N GLU A 41 7.93 35.96 8.89
CA GLU A 41 9.06 36.84 8.50
C GLU A 41 10.24 36.94 9.50
N SER A 42 10.18 36.32 10.69
CA SER A 42 11.12 36.58 11.80
C SER A 42 12.33 35.64 11.94
N LEU A 43 12.63 34.79 10.94
CA LEU A 43 13.77 33.85 10.97
C LEU A 43 15.02 34.28 10.17
N ARG A 44 15.03 35.50 9.61
CA ARG A 44 16.26 36.18 9.19
C ARG A 44 16.80 37.07 10.31
N GLU A 45 17.59 36.48 11.22
CA GLU A 45 18.78 37.11 11.87
C GLU A 45 19.27 36.29 13.08
N ARG A 46 20.17 35.33 12.83
CA ARG A 46 21.20 34.96 13.83
C ARG A 46 22.45 34.33 13.19
N LYS A 47 23.33 35.19 12.68
CA LYS A 47 24.73 34.88 12.36
C LYS A 47 25.61 35.95 12.96
N GLN A 48 26.60 35.54 13.77
CA GLN A 48 27.96 36.08 13.96
C GLN A 48 28.48 35.83 15.38
N ASP A 49 29.80 35.97 15.52
CA ASP A 49 30.65 35.95 16.72
C ASP A 49 30.80 34.57 17.43
N GLY A 50 32.02 34.00 17.55
CA GLY A 50 33.30 34.50 17.04
C GLY A 50 34.51 33.56 17.16
N GLU A 51 35.64 34.09 16.68
CA GLU A 51 37.06 33.67 16.65
C GLU A 51 37.65 33.15 17.99
N ASP A 52 38.85 32.57 18.10
CA ASP A 52 39.82 31.87 17.20
C ASP A 52 40.96 31.33 18.11
N TYR A 53 41.59 30.19 17.79
CA TYR A 53 42.89 29.71 18.29
C TYR A 53 43.35 28.46 17.53
N GLY A 54 44.65 28.28 17.31
CA GLY A 54 45.17 27.10 16.59
C GLY A 54 46.62 26.68 16.89
N LEU A 55 47.09 25.76 16.05
CA LEU A 55 48.43 25.12 15.92
C LEU A 55 48.65 23.72 16.55
N ASP A 56 49.06 22.83 15.63
CA ASP A 56 49.99 21.69 15.71
C ASP A 56 49.71 20.46 16.58
N GLY A 57 49.51 19.33 15.89
CA GLY A 57 49.48 17.97 16.45
C GLY A 57 49.26 16.88 15.39
N PHE A 58 50.34 16.32 14.84
CA PHE A 58 50.31 15.12 13.99
C PHE A 58 50.01 13.87 14.86
N ASP A 59 49.02 13.04 14.52
CA ASP A 59 49.22 11.72 13.87
C ASP A 59 47.88 10.99 13.62
N SER A 60 47.92 9.82 12.99
CA SER A 60 46.80 9.06 12.43
C SER A 60 45.76 8.47 13.39
N SER A 61 44.48 8.58 13.02
CA SER A 61 43.53 7.45 13.00
C SER A 61 42.44 7.68 11.93
N SER A 62 41.80 6.62 11.47
CA SER A 62 40.82 6.64 10.38
C SER A 62 39.40 6.35 10.88
N ASP A 63 38.54 7.36 10.87
CA ASP A 63 37.10 7.23 11.13
C ASP A 63 36.31 8.07 10.10
N GLU A 64 35.64 7.42 9.15
CA GLU A 64 34.62 8.05 8.30
C GLU A 64 33.23 7.76 8.89
N GLU A 65 32.64 8.74 9.60
CA GLU A 65 31.32 8.59 10.20
C GLU A 65 30.22 8.54 9.13
N SER A 66 29.64 7.35 8.91
CA SER A 66 28.45 7.16 8.07
C SER A 66 27.17 7.43 8.87
N HIS A 67 26.66 8.65 8.83
CA HIS A 67 25.43 9.02 9.54
C HIS A 67 24.17 8.38 8.91
N SER A 68 23.73 7.25 9.47
CA SER A 68 22.39 6.68 9.28
C SER A 68 21.55 6.87 10.55
N LEU A 69 20.93 8.05 10.68
CA LEU A 69 20.18 8.42 11.89
C LEU A 69 18.77 7.78 11.96
N LEU A 70 18.72 6.49 12.31
CA LEU A 70 17.52 5.85 12.84
C LEU A 70 17.56 5.86 14.39
N PRO A 71 16.55 6.41 15.10
CA PRO A 71 16.55 6.54 16.55
C PRO A 71 16.20 5.21 17.26
N TYR A 72 17.13 4.26 17.28
CA TYR A 72 16.98 3.02 18.05
C TYR A 72 17.04 3.27 19.57
N ASN A 73 15.90 3.14 20.25
CA ASN A 73 15.84 3.02 21.71
C ASN A 73 14.57 2.25 22.19
N LEU A 74 14.41 1.01 21.72
CA LEU A 74 13.41 0.09 22.30
C LEU A 74 13.91 -0.50 23.62
N SER A 75 13.12 -0.33 24.67
CA SER A 75 13.48 -0.68 26.05
C SER A 75 13.39 -2.19 26.30
N LEU A 76 14.53 -2.83 26.53
CA LEU A 76 14.57 -4.23 26.98
C LEU A 76 14.08 -4.37 28.44
N PHE A 77 13.14 -5.29 28.64
CA PHE A 77 12.46 -5.64 29.89
C PHE A 77 13.21 -5.31 31.20
N GLY A 78 12.62 -4.40 31.99
CA GLY A 78 13.17 -3.95 33.26
C GLY A 78 13.31 -5.06 34.31
N LYS A 79 14.55 -5.40 34.68
CA LYS A 79 14.88 -6.17 35.88
C LYS A 79 15.32 -5.21 36.99
N GLY A 80 14.47 -5.03 38.00
CA GLY A 80 14.67 -4.04 39.06
C GLY A 80 15.94 -4.27 39.90
N LYS A 81 16.78 -3.24 40.01
CA LYS A 81 17.93 -3.23 40.94
C LYS A 81 17.43 -3.24 42.39
N LYS A 82 17.66 -4.32 43.13
CA LYS A 82 17.64 -4.26 44.60
C LYS A 82 19.00 -3.78 45.11
N SER A 83 18.96 -2.83 46.04
CA SER A 83 20.13 -2.37 46.79
C SER A 83 20.78 -3.54 47.55
N GLY A 84 22.11 -3.55 47.62
CA GLY A 84 22.88 -4.51 48.41
C GLY A 84 23.58 -3.83 49.58
N TYR A 85 23.50 -4.44 50.78
CA TYR A 85 24.36 -4.08 51.91
C TYR A 85 24.44 -5.22 52.95
N TRP A 86 25.53 -5.20 53.72
CA TRP A 86 25.84 -6.05 54.88
C TRP A 86 26.19 -7.53 54.62
N SER A 87 26.80 -8.16 55.63
CA SER A 87 27.92 -9.09 55.42
C SER A 87 28.13 -10.10 56.57
N ARG A 88 29.11 -11.00 56.36
CA ARG A 88 29.73 -11.93 57.34
C ARG A 88 28.88 -13.09 57.91
N SER A 89 29.08 -14.25 57.26
CA SER A 89 29.58 -15.50 57.88
C SER A 89 29.11 -15.95 59.27
N GLU A 90 28.59 -17.18 59.34
CA GLU A 90 29.05 -18.15 60.35
C GLU A 90 29.04 -19.61 59.84
N ARG A 91 29.42 -20.59 60.68
CA ARG A 91 30.00 -21.88 60.24
C ARG A 91 29.20 -23.12 60.69
N SER A 92 28.94 -24.02 59.74
CA SER A 92 29.02 -25.49 59.87
C SER A 92 28.32 -26.20 61.06
N ASN A 93 27.24 -26.96 60.78
CA ASN A 93 27.24 -28.45 60.87
C ASN A 93 25.88 -29.13 60.63
N ARG A 94 25.74 -29.97 59.58
CA ARG A 94 25.74 -31.45 59.67
C ARG A 94 25.53 -32.11 58.29
N ARG A 95 25.75 -33.43 58.21
CA ARG A 95 25.78 -34.25 56.98
C ARG A 95 24.41 -34.88 56.69
N PHE A 96 24.04 -35.04 55.41
CA PHE A 96 23.90 -36.36 54.74
C PHE A 96 23.63 -36.21 53.22
N ARG A 97 23.98 -37.25 52.45
CA ARG A 97 23.84 -37.50 50.99
C ARG A 97 24.02 -39.04 50.79
N PRO A 98 23.74 -39.68 49.63
CA PRO A 98 23.42 -39.12 48.30
C PRO A 98 22.21 -39.74 47.54
N VAL A 99 21.91 -39.16 46.37
CA VAL A 99 21.43 -39.77 45.09
C VAL A 99 20.61 -41.08 45.15
N LEU A 100 19.33 -41.01 44.76
CA LEU A 100 18.58 -42.15 44.19
C LEU A 100 17.30 -41.76 43.40
N LEU A 101 17.35 -40.73 42.53
CA LEU A 101 16.13 -40.23 41.85
C LEU A 101 16.33 -39.67 40.42
N SER A 102 17.37 -40.10 39.69
CA SER A 102 17.69 -39.57 38.35
C SER A 102 17.63 -40.59 37.21
N PHE A 103 17.33 -41.86 37.48
CA PHE A 103 17.30 -42.93 36.47
C PHE A 103 15.91 -43.25 35.89
N TYR A 104 14.82 -42.86 36.56
CA TYR A 104 13.45 -43.16 36.10
C TYR A 104 12.88 -42.16 35.07
N GLY A 105 13.46 -40.96 34.94
CA GLY A 105 12.99 -39.98 33.95
C GLY A 105 13.39 -40.33 32.51
N PHE A 106 14.63 -40.76 32.30
CA PHE A 106 15.17 -41.03 30.96
C PHE A 106 14.58 -42.28 30.29
N THR A 107 14.24 -43.31 31.06
CA THR A 107 13.64 -44.54 30.51
C THR A 107 12.23 -44.34 29.97
N ILE A 108 11.45 -43.43 30.58
CA ILE A 108 10.09 -43.10 30.12
C ILE A 108 10.14 -42.30 28.82
N ILE A 109 11.01 -41.29 28.73
CA ILE A 109 11.16 -40.48 27.51
C ILE A 109 11.65 -41.35 26.33
N GLY A 110 12.61 -42.25 26.57
CA GLY A 110 13.09 -43.17 25.54
C GLY A 110 12.00 -44.11 24.99
N LEU A 111 11.07 -44.57 25.85
CA LEU A 111 9.95 -45.40 25.41
C LEU A 111 8.96 -44.63 24.52
N PHE A 112 8.66 -43.37 24.82
CA PHE A 112 7.77 -42.56 23.97
C PHE A 112 8.38 -42.25 22.60
N VAL A 113 9.68 -41.93 22.53
CA VAL A 113 10.37 -41.68 21.25
C VAL A 113 10.41 -42.95 20.39
N THR A 114 10.71 -44.11 20.98
CA THR A 114 10.72 -45.38 20.23
C THR A 114 9.32 -45.80 19.79
N ALA A 115 8.28 -45.56 20.59
CA ALA A 115 6.89 -45.84 20.22
C ALA A 115 6.41 -44.94 19.06
N TYR A 116 6.81 -43.65 19.05
CA TYR A 116 6.50 -42.73 17.96
C TYR A 116 7.10 -43.20 16.62
N ILE A 117 8.40 -43.58 16.63
CA ILE A 117 9.10 -44.09 15.45
C ILE A 117 8.44 -45.37 14.91
N PHE A 118 8.10 -46.33 15.77
CA PHE A 118 7.42 -47.57 15.36
C PHE A 118 5.97 -47.38 14.90
N MET A 119 5.28 -46.29 15.30
CA MET A 119 3.95 -45.98 14.77
C MET A 119 3.99 -45.21 13.45
N SER A 120 5.06 -44.44 13.17
CA SER A 120 5.18 -43.72 11.89
C SER A 120 5.31 -44.62 10.66
N GLU A 121 5.78 -45.87 10.79
CA GLU A 121 5.89 -46.82 9.67
C GLU A 121 4.56 -47.55 9.33
N SER A 122 3.44 -47.21 9.98
CA SER A 122 2.16 -47.95 9.87
C SER A 122 0.98 -47.13 9.33
N LEU A 123 1.17 -45.88 8.90
CA LEU A 123 0.11 -45.08 8.28
C LEU A 123 0.01 -45.37 6.77
N PRO A 124 -1.16 -45.76 6.23
CA PRO A 124 -1.39 -45.77 4.80
C PRO A 124 -1.27 -44.36 4.24
N SER A 125 -0.67 -44.20 3.06
CA SER A 125 -0.68 -42.94 2.34
C SER A 125 -2.09 -42.65 1.81
N GLU A 126 -2.85 -41.82 2.51
CA GLU A 126 -4.06 -41.22 1.92
C GLU A 126 -3.65 -40.38 0.71
N PRO A 127 -4.27 -40.58 -0.47
CA PRO A 127 -4.03 -39.71 -1.60
C PRO A 127 -4.67 -38.36 -1.30
N THR A 128 -3.85 -37.32 -1.22
CA THR A 128 -4.32 -35.93 -1.18
C THR A 128 -5.13 -35.64 -2.43
N SER A 129 -6.45 -35.75 -2.31
CA SER A 129 -7.37 -35.28 -3.34
C SER A 129 -7.24 -33.76 -3.41
N PRO A 130 -6.90 -33.17 -4.58
CA PRO A 130 -6.88 -31.72 -4.70
C PRO A 130 -8.26 -31.16 -4.40
N ALA A 131 -8.32 -29.94 -3.86
CA ALA A 131 -9.59 -29.24 -3.67
C ALA A 131 -10.35 -29.21 -5.01
N PRO A 132 -11.69 -29.43 -5.03
CA PRO A 132 -12.46 -29.52 -6.28
C PRO A 132 -12.36 -28.29 -7.19
N ASN A 133 -11.92 -27.16 -6.61
CA ASN A 133 -11.87 -25.84 -7.22
C ASN A 133 -10.46 -25.43 -7.69
N ALA A 134 -9.49 -26.34 -7.65
CA ALA A 134 -8.21 -26.18 -8.34
C ALA A 134 -8.44 -26.22 -9.86
N ALA A 135 -9.04 -25.15 -10.38
CA ALA A 135 -9.26 -24.96 -11.79
C ALA A 135 -7.90 -25.03 -12.48
N LYS A 136 -7.74 -25.99 -13.38
CA LYS A 136 -6.67 -25.91 -14.38
C LYS A 136 -7.00 -24.71 -15.26
N LEU A 137 -6.52 -23.55 -14.85
CA LEU A 137 -6.60 -22.33 -15.61
C LEU A 137 -5.75 -22.57 -16.86
N ASN A 138 -6.42 -22.98 -17.94
CA ASN A 138 -5.81 -23.00 -19.26
C ASN A 138 -5.31 -21.58 -19.52
N LEU A 139 -4.00 -21.41 -19.55
CA LEU A 139 -3.34 -20.14 -19.93
C LEU A 139 -3.91 -19.63 -21.27
N SER A 140 -4.34 -20.55 -22.13
CA SER A 140 -5.19 -20.34 -23.30
C SER A 140 -6.66 -19.97 -22.98
N ILE A 141 -6.88 -18.88 -22.24
CA ILE A 141 -8.00 -18.00 -22.59
C ILE A 141 -7.53 -17.23 -23.84
N PRO A 142 -8.15 -17.38 -25.02
CA PRO A 142 -7.68 -16.70 -26.22
C PRO A 142 -7.98 -15.20 -26.09
N LEU A 143 -6.96 -14.43 -25.68
CA LEU A 143 -6.94 -12.98 -25.83
C LEU A 143 -6.93 -12.62 -27.33
N ASP A 144 -7.34 -11.39 -27.62
CA ASP A 144 -7.74 -11.00 -28.97
C ASP A 144 -6.60 -11.09 -29.99
N LYS A 145 -6.94 -11.43 -31.24
CA LYS A 145 -5.98 -11.72 -32.33
C LYS A 145 -5.21 -10.49 -32.83
N GLY A 146 -5.42 -9.31 -32.22
CA GLY A 146 -4.69 -8.09 -32.51
C GLY A 146 -3.24 -8.06 -31.98
N SER A 147 -2.85 -8.90 -31.01
CA SER A 147 -1.50 -8.86 -30.40
C SER A 147 -0.38 -9.48 -31.26
N ALA A 148 -0.69 -9.98 -32.46
CA ALA A 148 0.28 -10.66 -33.32
C ALA A 148 1.49 -9.76 -33.71
N ASP A 149 1.29 -8.45 -33.82
CA ASP A 149 2.36 -7.51 -34.18
C ASP A 149 3.21 -7.07 -32.96
N SER A 150 2.65 -6.99 -31.75
CA SER A 150 3.38 -6.47 -30.56
C SER A 150 4.54 -7.37 -30.13
N GLN A 151 4.43 -8.68 -30.33
CA GLN A 151 5.45 -9.65 -29.91
C GLN A 151 6.49 -9.96 -31.01
N SER A 152 6.34 -9.39 -32.21
CA SER A 152 7.23 -9.62 -33.37
C SER A 152 8.71 -9.34 -33.06
N TRP A 153 9.00 -8.32 -32.26
CA TRP A 153 10.37 -7.95 -31.89
C TRP A 153 11.07 -8.98 -31.00
N LYS A 154 10.34 -9.73 -30.16
CA LYS A 154 10.91 -10.73 -29.24
C LYS A 154 11.57 -11.88 -30.01
N PHE A 155 11.05 -12.21 -31.20
CA PHE A 155 11.65 -13.14 -32.15
C PHE A 155 12.89 -12.59 -32.87
N MET A 156 12.93 -11.28 -33.13
CA MET A 156 14.04 -10.60 -33.80
C MET A 156 15.22 -10.27 -32.85
N ALA A 157 14.98 -10.30 -31.54
CA ALA A 157 16.00 -10.07 -30.52
C ALA A 157 17.09 -11.16 -30.50
N GLN A 158 18.35 -10.74 -30.37
CA GLN A 158 19.54 -11.57 -30.52
C GLN A 158 20.34 -11.67 -29.22
N THR A 159 20.78 -12.87 -28.86
CA THR A 159 21.61 -13.15 -27.68
C THR A 159 23.10 -12.99 -28.01
N LEU A 160 23.86 -12.37 -27.08
CA LEU A 160 25.29 -12.13 -27.25
C LEU A 160 26.09 -13.35 -26.75
N LYS A 161 26.98 -13.89 -27.59
CA LYS A 161 27.72 -15.13 -27.26
C LYS A 161 28.80 -14.97 -26.18
N SER A 162 29.25 -13.75 -25.95
CA SER A 162 30.30 -13.38 -24.98
C SER A 162 29.77 -12.58 -23.79
N ASP A 163 28.48 -12.27 -23.77
CA ASP A 163 27.81 -11.53 -22.70
C ASP A 163 26.49 -12.21 -22.36
N PRO A 164 26.43 -13.00 -21.27
CA PRO A 164 25.22 -13.71 -20.89
C PRO A 164 24.12 -12.78 -20.31
N THR A 165 24.44 -11.50 -20.05
CA THR A 165 23.59 -10.53 -19.33
C THR A 165 22.95 -9.47 -20.22
N HIS A 166 23.22 -9.47 -21.53
CA HIS A 166 22.57 -8.55 -22.47
C HIS A 166 22.11 -9.24 -23.76
N ILE A 167 21.07 -8.65 -24.34
CA ILE A 167 20.58 -8.94 -25.69
C ILE A 167 20.53 -7.65 -26.49
N VAL A 168 20.52 -7.76 -27.82
CA VAL A 168 20.10 -6.65 -28.69
C VAL A 168 18.69 -6.89 -29.20
N VAL A 169 17.79 -5.92 -28.94
CA VAL A 169 16.41 -5.90 -29.42
C VAL A 169 16.28 -4.82 -30.50
N PRO A 170 15.46 -4.99 -31.55
CA PRO A 170 15.21 -3.91 -32.49
C PRO A 170 14.40 -2.81 -31.79
N ALA A 171 14.62 -1.55 -32.19
CA ALA A 171 13.78 -0.44 -31.78
C ALA A 171 12.35 -0.66 -32.29
N HIS A 172 11.37 -0.51 -31.41
CA HIS A 172 9.97 -0.79 -31.67
C HIS A 172 9.07 0.16 -30.87
N GLU A 173 7.78 0.20 -31.19
CA GLU A 173 6.80 0.98 -30.43
C GLU A 173 6.35 0.21 -29.18
N ALA A 174 6.23 0.93 -28.05
CA ALA A 174 5.81 0.35 -26.78
C ALA A 174 4.34 -0.15 -26.86
N PRO A 175 3.98 -1.22 -26.12
CA PRO A 175 2.62 -1.75 -26.15
C PRO A 175 1.61 -0.70 -25.67
N SER A 176 0.53 -0.53 -26.43
CA SER A 176 -0.53 0.44 -26.11
C SER A 176 -1.44 -0.11 -25.00
N ILE A 177 -1.36 0.47 -23.80
CA ILE A 177 -2.14 0.04 -22.63
C ILE A 177 -3.33 0.98 -22.43
N THR A 178 -4.55 0.44 -22.50
CA THR A 178 -5.77 1.18 -22.15
C THR A 178 -5.89 1.34 -20.64
N LEU A 179 -6.08 2.57 -20.17
CA LEU A 179 -6.19 2.87 -18.74
C LEU A 179 -7.62 2.71 -18.22
N LEU A 180 -7.76 2.27 -16.97
CA LEU A 180 -9.02 2.15 -16.24
C LEU A 180 -10.06 1.23 -16.91
N GLU A 181 -9.60 0.07 -17.37
CA GLU A 181 -10.45 -1.06 -17.74
C GLU A 181 -11.39 -1.53 -16.59
N PRO A 182 -12.47 -2.28 -16.92
CA PRO A 182 -13.24 -3.05 -15.94
C PRO A 182 -12.40 -4.03 -15.11
N LEU A 183 -12.75 -4.19 -13.83
CA LEU A 183 -12.07 -5.11 -12.91
C LEU A 183 -12.43 -6.57 -13.24
N ARG A 184 -11.54 -7.26 -13.96
CA ARG A 184 -11.77 -8.63 -14.46
C ARG A 184 -11.71 -9.73 -13.39
N ASP A 185 -11.31 -9.40 -12.16
CA ASP A 185 -11.23 -10.31 -11.00
C ASP A 185 -12.30 -10.02 -9.93
N ARG A 186 -13.33 -9.23 -10.27
CA ARG A 186 -14.42 -8.86 -9.35
C ARG A 186 -15.44 -9.99 -9.25
N LEU A 187 -15.79 -10.39 -8.01
CA LEU A 187 -16.85 -11.37 -7.76
C LEU A 187 -18.23 -10.90 -8.33
N PRO A 188 -19.07 -11.81 -8.84
CA PRO A 188 -20.37 -11.47 -9.43
C PRO A 188 -21.34 -10.74 -8.50
N TYR A 189 -22.23 -9.94 -9.09
CA TYR A 189 -23.19 -9.09 -8.37
C TYR A 189 -23.99 -9.80 -7.26
N PRO A 190 -24.55 -11.02 -7.44
CA PRO A 190 -25.31 -11.67 -6.38
C PRO A 190 -24.47 -11.93 -5.11
N ILE A 191 -23.18 -12.25 -5.27
CA ILE A 191 -22.27 -12.49 -4.14
C ILE A 191 -21.94 -11.17 -3.44
N LEU A 192 -21.52 -10.16 -4.22
CA LEU A 192 -21.13 -8.88 -3.64
C LEU A 192 -22.33 -8.11 -3.07
N SER A 193 -23.51 -8.18 -3.67
CA SER A 193 -24.71 -7.56 -3.10
C SER A 193 -25.06 -8.16 -1.73
N GLN A 194 -25.09 -9.49 -1.61
CA GLN A 194 -25.34 -10.16 -0.33
C GLN A 194 -24.24 -9.86 0.71
N TYR A 195 -22.97 -9.84 0.29
CA TYR A 195 -21.84 -9.58 1.18
C TYR A 195 -21.79 -8.12 1.64
N PHE A 196 -21.93 -7.15 0.72
CA PHE A 196 -21.95 -5.73 1.08
C PHE A 196 -23.19 -5.37 1.93
N PHE A 197 -24.35 -5.97 1.65
CA PHE A 197 -25.56 -5.74 2.46
C PHE A 197 -25.49 -6.40 3.85
N SER A 198 -25.09 -7.67 3.93
CA SER A 198 -25.25 -8.50 5.15
C SER A 198 -23.97 -9.10 5.76
N GLY A 199 -22.84 -9.00 5.07
CA GLY A 199 -21.56 -9.65 5.44
C GLY A 199 -21.64 -11.18 5.46
N ARG A 200 -22.36 -11.76 4.48
CA ARG A 200 -22.53 -13.21 4.25
C ARG A 200 -22.54 -13.53 2.76
N LEU A 201 -22.31 -14.79 2.43
CA LEU A 201 -22.54 -15.32 1.08
C LEU A 201 -24.04 -15.55 0.82
N PRO A 202 -24.49 -15.58 -0.46
CA PRO A 202 -25.80 -16.10 -0.83
C PRO A 202 -25.92 -17.60 -0.48
N PRO A 203 -27.05 -18.08 0.07
CA PRO A 203 -27.26 -19.50 0.39
C PRO A 203 -27.26 -20.48 -0.80
N SER A 204 -27.05 -19.98 -2.03
CA SER A 204 -26.85 -20.76 -3.25
C SER A 204 -25.37 -20.99 -3.59
N ILE A 205 -24.43 -20.37 -2.86
CA ILE A 205 -22.99 -20.60 -3.03
C ILE A 205 -22.59 -21.88 -2.29
N THR A 206 -21.72 -22.63 -2.95
CA THR A 206 -21.12 -23.88 -2.50
C THR A 206 -19.73 -23.98 -3.17
N PRO A 207 -18.85 -24.90 -2.76
CA PRO A 207 -17.59 -25.10 -3.46
C PRO A 207 -17.78 -25.33 -4.97
N SER A 208 -18.77 -26.12 -5.40
CA SER A 208 -18.92 -26.49 -6.82
C SER A 208 -19.48 -25.39 -7.74
N ASN A 209 -19.82 -24.21 -7.22
CA ASN A 209 -20.32 -23.08 -8.03
C ASN A 209 -19.84 -21.68 -7.58
N ALA A 210 -18.97 -21.59 -6.59
CA ALA A 210 -18.26 -20.34 -6.30
C ALA A 210 -17.33 -19.98 -7.48
N PRO A 211 -17.14 -18.68 -7.80
CA PRO A 211 -16.05 -18.25 -8.66
C PRO A 211 -14.70 -18.70 -8.08
N PRO A 212 -13.73 -19.14 -8.89
CA PRO A 212 -12.42 -19.52 -8.38
C PRO A 212 -11.68 -18.32 -7.80
N GLN A 213 -10.69 -18.56 -6.94
CA GLN A 213 -9.67 -17.55 -6.68
C GLN A 213 -8.88 -17.27 -7.95
N HIS A 214 -8.49 -16.01 -8.14
CA HIS A 214 -7.65 -15.61 -9.26
C HIS A 214 -6.17 -15.67 -8.83
N PRO A 215 -5.29 -16.36 -9.58
CA PRO A 215 -3.85 -16.30 -9.37
C PRO A 215 -3.33 -14.86 -9.36
N LEU A 216 -2.29 -14.62 -8.56
CA LEU A 216 -1.66 -13.31 -8.47
C LEU A 216 -0.37 -13.28 -9.28
N ASP A 217 -0.24 -12.29 -10.16
CA ASP A 217 1.00 -12.06 -10.90
C ASP A 217 2.11 -11.56 -9.95
N LEU A 218 3.35 -11.90 -10.26
CA LEU A 218 4.55 -11.57 -9.48
C LEU A 218 5.42 -10.60 -10.27
N VAL A 219 5.56 -9.37 -9.81
CA VAL A 219 6.27 -8.30 -10.50
C VAL A 219 7.58 -7.99 -9.78
N TYR A 220 8.71 -8.17 -10.46
CA TYR A 220 10.05 -7.92 -9.93
C TYR A 220 10.72 -6.75 -10.65
N LEU A 221 11.30 -5.82 -9.89
CA LEU A 221 12.31 -4.90 -10.39
C LEU A 221 13.69 -5.58 -10.35
N PHE A 222 14.55 -5.31 -11.34
CA PHE A 222 15.91 -5.85 -11.38
C PHE A 222 16.90 -4.87 -12.02
N VAL A 223 18.12 -4.86 -11.49
CA VAL A 223 19.25 -4.11 -12.03
C VAL A 223 20.56 -4.89 -11.88
N ASN A 224 21.41 -4.88 -12.91
CA ASN A 224 22.76 -5.45 -12.83
C ASN A 224 23.83 -4.40 -13.15
N ALA A 225 24.33 -3.76 -12.10
CA ALA A 225 25.48 -2.84 -12.14
C ALA A 225 26.84 -3.56 -12.13
N SER A 226 26.92 -4.80 -12.61
CA SER A 226 28.17 -5.35 -13.15
C SER A 226 28.32 -5.10 -14.65
N SER A 227 27.25 -4.63 -15.31
CA SER A 227 27.22 -4.33 -16.75
C SER A 227 28.05 -3.09 -17.13
N PRO A 228 28.92 -3.18 -18.16
CA PRO A 228 29.65 -2.03 -18.66
C PRO A 228 28.73 -1.00 -19.35
N TYR A 229 27.68 -1.47 -20.04
CA TYR A 229 26.67 -0.60 -20.64
C TYR A 229 25.89 0.16 -19.56
N TRP A 230 25.46 -0.53 -18.50
CA TRP A 230 24.82 0.12 -17.35
C TRP A 230 25.70 1.21 -16.75
N PHE A 231 26.99 0.94 -16.51
CA PHE A 231 27.92 1.94 -15.99
C PHE A 231 28.06 3.17 -16.89
N ARG A 232 28.22 2.98 -18.21
CA ARG A 232 28.33 4.09 -19.17
C ARG A 232 27.14 5.04 -19.10
N GLU A 233 25.93 4.47 -19.13
CA GLU A 233 24.70 5.27 -19.16
C GLU A 233 24.38 5.89 -17.79
N MET A 234 24.78 5.21 -16.70
CA MET A 234 24.67 5.71 -15.33
C MET A 234 25.63 6.88 -15.07
N GLU A 235 26.90 6.79 -15.47
CA GLU A 235 27.86 7.90 -15.37
C GLU A 235 27.44 9.09 -16.23
N ALA A 236 26.94 8.85 -17.45
CA ALA A 236 26.41 9.89 -18.33
C ALA A 236 25.20 10.62 -17.69
N ARG A 237 24.25 9.88 -17.11
CA ARG A 237 23.09 10.45 -16.42
C ARG A 237 23.49 11.21 -15.15
N ALA A 238 24.47 10.72 -14.40
CA ALA A 238 24.96 11.38 -13.19
C ALA A 238 25.68 12.70 -13.50
N ALA A 239 26.47 12.75 -14.59
CA ALA A 239 27.08 13.98 -15.07
C ALA A 239 26.02 15.04 -15.46
N LEU A 240 24.96 14.61 -16.17
CA LEU A 240 23.82 15.44 -16.56
C LEU A 240 23.08 16.02 -15.33
N GLU A 241 22.86 15.22 -14.29
CA GLU A 241 22.18 15.65 -13.06
C GLU A 241 23.12 16.24 -11.99
N HIS A 242 24.42 16.38 -12.31
CA HIS A 242 25.50 16.87 -11.45
C HIS A 242 25.68 16.09 -10.14
N ILE A 243 25.28 14.82 -10.13
CA ILE A 243 25.40 13.91 -8.98
C ILE A 243 26.84 13.42 -8.89
N LYS A 244 27.44 13.58 -7.71
CA LYS A 244 28.77 13.06 -7.38
C LYS A 244 28.63 11.81 -6.55
N PHE A 245 29.04 10.67 -7.09
CA PHE A 245 29.11 9.44 -6.31
C PHE A 245 30.32 9.45 -5.37
N GLY A 246 30.07 9.10 -4.11
CA GLY A 246 31.14 8.67 -3.22
C GLY A 246 31.79 7.37 -3.71
N LYS A 247 33.03 7.09 -3.28
CA LYS A 247 33.81 5.91 -3.71
C LYS A 247 33.05 4.60 -3.43
N GLY A 248 32.46 4.05 -4.50
CA GLY A 248 31.88 2.71 -4.53
C GLY A 248 30.37 2.60 -4.33
N ARG A 249 29.57 3.58 -4.75
CA ARG A 249 28.12 3.37 -4.91
C ARG A 249 27.79 2.27 -5.94
N ALA A 250 28.69 2.03 -6.90
CA ALA A 250 28.75 0.85 -7.77
C ALA A 250 28.62 -0.52 -7.07
N ARG A 251 28.72 -0.59 -5.74
CA ARG A 251 28.55 -1.82 -4.94
C ARG A 251 27.08 -2.14 -4.64
N ARG A 252 26.18 -1.15 -4.64
CA ARG A 252 24.77 -1.23 -4.17
C ARG A 252 23.76 -1.87 -5.13
N TRP A 253 24.23 -2.32 -6.28
CA TRP A 253 23.40 -2.70 -7.42
C TRP A 253 24.00 -3.92 -8.15
N ARG A 254 24.84 -4.69 -7.45
CA ARG A 254 25.53 -5.86 -7.99
C ARG A 254 24.64 -7.08 -7.81
N ASP A 255 24.24 -7.70 -8.91
CA ASP A 255 23.51 -8.97 -8.90
C ASP A 255 24.33 -10.06 -8.16
N ASN A 256 23.87 -10.52 -6.99
CA ASN A 256 24.42 -11.68 -6.30
C ASN A 256 23.66 -13.00 -6.61
N GLY A 257 22.81 -13.00 -7.64
CA GLY A 257 21.86 -14.07 -7.96
C GLY A 257 20.51 -13.92 -7.26
N GLU A 258 20.25 -12.79 -6.60
CA GLU A 258 19.11 -12.58 -5.71
C GLU A 258 17.78 -12.61 -6.45
N LEU A 259 17.67 -11.97 -7.64
CA LEU A 259 16.47 -12.09 -8.48
C LEU A 259 16.09 -13.56 -8.77
N ARG A 260 17.09 -14.43 -9.00
CA ARG A 260 16.85 -15.86 -9.26
C ARG A 260 16.13 -16.50 -8.07
N ALA A 261 16.62 -16.24 -6.86
CA ALA A 261 16.01 -16.71 -5.63
C ALA A 261 14.65 -16.05 -5.38
N ALA A 262 14.51 -14.74 -5.60
CA ALA A 262 13.27 -13.98 -5.42
C ALA A 262 12.14 -14.54 -6.29
N VAL A 263 12.36 -14.67 -7.60
CA VAL A 263 11.44 -15.27 -8.57
C VAL A 263 11.09 -16.71 -8.20
N ARG A 264 12.09 -17.54 -7.93
CA ARG A 264 11.88 -18.96 -7.57
C ARG A 264 11.17 -19.12 -6.22
N SER A 265 11.37 -18.18 -5.29
CA SER A 265 10.67 -18.14 -4.01
C SER A 265 9.18 -17.82 -4.18
N GLY A 266 8.85 -16.83 -5.02
CA GLY A 266 7.47 -16.48 -5.35
C GLY A 266 6.71 -17.63 -6.00
N VAL A 267 7.31 -18.22 -7.03
CA VAL A 267 6.74 -19.39 -7.74
C VAL A 267 6.58 -20.59 -6.81
N LYS A 268 7.57 -20.88 -5.94
CA LYS A 268 7.50 -22.00 -4.98
C LYS A 268 6.52 -21.78 -3.83
N ALA A 269 6.30 -20.53 -3.41
CA ALA A 269 5.41 -20.20 -2.30
C ALA A 269 3.92 -20.28 -2.67
N LEU A 270 3.54 -19.82 -3.87
CA LEU A 270 2.15 -19.87 -4.36
C LEU A 270 1.86 -21.09 -5.27
N GLY A 271 2.88 -21.66 -5.92
CA GLY A 271 2.77 -22.89 -6.72
C GLY A 271 1.89 -22.73 -7.97
N VAL A 272 0.66 -23.25 -7.88
CA VAL A 272 -0.38 -23.12 -8.93
C VAL A 272 -1.09 -21.76 -8.89
N GLU A 273 -1.11 -21.10 -7.73
CA GLU A 273 -1.69 -19.77 -7.53
C GLU A 273 -0.75 -18.62 -7.91
N ALA A 274 0.50 -18.95 -8.29
CA ALA A 274 1.39 -18.00 -8.96
C ALA A 274 0.90 -17.78 -10.39
N GLY A 275 0.50 -16.55 -10.69
CA GLY A 275 0.13 -16.09 -12.03
C GLY A 275 1.35 -15.95 -12.94
N ARG A 276 1.34 -14.94 -13.80
CA ARG A 276 2.49 -14.56 -14.62
C ARG A 276 3.61 -13.99 -13.73
N VAL A 277 4.84 -14.17 -14.15
CA VAL A 277 6.00 -13.51 -13.54
C VAL A 277 6.46 -12.42 -14.49
N HIS A 278 6.49 -11.18 -14.05
CA HIS A 278 6.98 -10.04 -14.81
C HIS A 278 8.30 -9.56 -14.23
N VAL A 279 9.31 -9.35 -15.07
CA VAL A 279 10.58 -8.70 -14.66
C VAL A 279 10.77 -7.44 -15.49
N ALA A 280 10.94 -6.30 -14.82
CA ALA A 280 11.21 -5.01 -15.43
C ALA A 280 12.70 -4.65 -15.32
N THR A 281 13.32 -4.27 -16.44
CA THR A 281 14.77 -4.02 -16.52
C THR A 281 15.14 -2.84 -17.41
N ALA A 282 16.35 -2.30 -17.17
CA ALA A 282 16.88 -1.20 -17.97
C ALA A 282 17.30 -1.62 -19.39
N ASP A 283 17.18 -0.67 -20.31
CA ASP A 283 17.57 -0.83 -21.70
C ASP A 283 17.96 0.51 -22.34
N TRP A 284 18.83 0.47 -23.35
CA TRP A 284 19.52 1.65 -23.87
C TRP A 284 19.64 1.62 -25.40
N PRO A 285 19.59 2.76 -26.12
CA PRO A 285 19.81 2.78 -27.56
C PRO A 285 21.25 2.35 -27.90
N VAL A 286 21.40 1.50 -28.93
CA VAL A 286 22.72 1.16 -29.49
C VAL A 286 23.32 2.39 -30.16
N ARG A 287 24.60 2.65 -29.86
CA ARG A 287 25.38 3.78 -30.37
C ARG A 287 26.31 3.33 -31.50
N GLU A 288 26.77 4.27 -32.33
CA GLU A 288 27.79 4.03 -33.39
C GLU A 288 29.14 3.50 -32.84
N GLU A 289 29.39 3.67 -31.54
CA GLU A 289 30.58 3.17 -30.83
C GLU A 289 30.48 1.69 -30.40
N ASP A 290 29.27 1.12 -30.34
CA ASP A 290 28.97 -0.26 -29.88
C ASP A 290 29.25 -1.31 -30.98
N THR A 291 30.38 -1.19 -31.67
CA THR A 291 30.70 -1.94 -32.90
C THR A 291 30.79 -3.47 -32.70
N GLU A 292 31.03 -3.92 -31.47
CA GLU A 292 31.04 -5.33 -31.07
C GLU A 292 29.67 -6.01 -31.15
N LEU A 293 28.57 -5.23 -31.11
CA LEU A 293 27.20 -5.75 -31.20
C LEU A 293 26.77 -6.10 -32.62
N GLN A 294 27.52 -5.65 -33.64
CA GLN A 294 27.29 -5.95 -35.07
C GLN A 294 25.89 -5.58 -35.61
N VAL A 295 25.22 -4.60 -34.97
CA VAL A 295 23.92 -4.03 -35.37
C VAL A 295 24.02 -2.53 -35.60
N GLU A 296 23.02 -1.94 -36.26
CA GLU A 296 23.03 -0.53 -36.66
C GLU A 296 22.58 0.40 -35.52
N GLY A 297 23.34 1.50 -35.30
CA GLY A 297 23.03 2.50 -34.29
C GLY A 297 21.65 3.11 -34.45
N GLY A 298 21.00 3.44 -33.33
CA GLY A 298 19.66 4.04 -33.28
C GLY A 298 18.49 3.13 -33.71
N LYS A 299 18.74 2.04 -34.45
CA LYS A 299 17.72 1.05 -34.85
C LYS A 299 17.61 -0.15 -33.91
N TRP A 300 18.53 -0.28 -32.96
CA TRP A 300 18.59 -1.35 -31.97
C TRP A 300 18.76 -0.77 -30.56
N ARG A 301 18.42 -1.58 -29.56
CA ARG A 301 18.55 -1.27 -28.14
C ARG A 301 19.22 -2.44 -27.42
N ILE A 302 20.07 -2.14 -26.45
CA ILE A 302 20.74 -3.09 -25.56
C ILE A 302 19.80 -3.32 -24.38
N GLY A 303 19.22 -4.52 -24.27
CA GLY A 303 18.35 -4.90 -23.16
C GLY A 303 19.11 -5.67 -22.09
N GLN A 304 19.00 -5.26 -20.82
CA GLN A 304 19.61 -5.96 -19.69
C GLN A 304 18.77 -7.16 -19.25
N ILE A 305 19.40 -8.32 -19.13
CA ILE A 305 18.78 -9.57 -18.66
C ILE A 305 19.63 -10.22 -17.56
N ALA A 306 19.03 -11.07 -16.75
CA ALA A 306 19.80 -11.89 -15.80
C ALA A 306 20.52 -13.03 -16.54
N GLU A 307 21.71 -13.42 -16.07
CA GLU A 307 22.53 -14.47 -16.73
C GLU A 307 21.82 -15.83 -16.81
N TRP A 308 20.95 -16.15 -15.85
CA TRP A 308 20.17 -17.38 -15.85
C TRP A 308 19.05 -17.41 -16.89
N LEU A 309 18.66 -16.28 -17.52
CA LEU A 309 17.50 -16.23 -18.41
C LEU A 309 17.80 -16.85 -19.79
N ASP A 310 17.13 -17.95 -20.13
CA ASP A 310 17.05 -18.38 -21.53
C ASP A 310 16.08 -17.46 -22.29
N TRP A 311 16.61 -16.65 -23.20
CA TRP A 311 15.80 -15.71 -23.98
C TRP A 311 14.84 -16.42 -24.97
N ASP A 312 15.12 -17.66 -25.39
CA ASP A 312 14.20 -18.39 -26.26
C ASP A 312 12.90 -18.81 -25.53
N SER A 313 12.88 -18.75 -24.18
CA SER A 313 11.63 -18.83 -23.40
C SER A 313 10.68 -17.64 -23.67
N GLN A 314 11.22 -16.47 -23.99
CA GLN A 314 10.46 -15.24 -24.24
C GLN A 314 9.86 -15.18 -25.65
N LYS A 315 10.21 -16.14 -26.51
CA LYS A 315 9.68 -16.34 -27.87
C LYS A 315 8.51 -17.33 -27.91
N ARG A 316 8.05 -17.81 -26.75
CA ARG A 316 6.89 -18.71 -26.63
C ARG A 316 5.90 -18.20 -25.58
N GLU A 317 4.70 -18.77 -25.59
CA GLU A 317 3.82 -18.65 -24.44
C GLU A 317 4.42 -19.43 -23.25
N GLY A 318 4.36 -18.81 -22.06
CA GLY A 318 5.13 -19.19 -20.88
C GLY A 318 4.90 -18.18 -19.75
N ARG A 319 5.18 -18.59 -18.51
CA ARG A 319 4.79 -17.84 -17.30
C ARG A 319 5.66 -16.58 -17.06
N LEU A 320 6.97 -16.66 -17.33
CA LEU A 320 7.88 -15.51 -17.22
C LEU A 320 7.78 -14.59 -18.44
N LYS A 321 7.62 -13.29 -18.20
CA LYS A 321 7.62 -12.19 -19.16
C LYS A 321 8.68 -11.16 -18.78
N TRP A 322 9.61 -10.91 -19.69
CA TRP A 322 10.63 -9.86 -19.55
C TRP A 322 10.16 -8.57 -20.23
N HIS A 323 10.37 -7.44 -19.57
CA HIS A 323 9.94 -6.11 -20.01
C HIS A 323 11.07 -5.10 -19.85
N PHE A 324 11.16 -4.15 -20.77
CA PHE A 324 12.20 -3.12 -20.77
C PHE A 324 11.65 -1.75 -20.38
N HIS A 325 12.48 -0.91 -19.75
CA HIS A 325 12.08 0.44 -19.30
C HIS A 325 11.58 1.31 -20.46
N SER A 326 12.03 1.10 -21.70
CA SER A 326 11.45 1.70 -22.90
C SER A 326 9.95 1.44 -23.08
N ASP A 327 9.44 0.33 -22.57
CA ASP A 327 8.07 -0.13 -22.83
C ASP A 327 7.13 0.36 -21.73
N LEU A 328 7.66 0.37 -20.50
CA LEU A 328 7.03 0.86 -19.27
C LEU A 328 6.88 2.39 -19.24
N PHE A 329 7.91 3.14 -19.66
CA PHE A 329 7.89 4.60 -19.59
C PHE A 329 6.99 5.19 -20.68
N GLN A 330 5.72 5.35 -20.32
CA GLN A 330 4.65 5.99 -21.07
C GLN A 330 3.87 6.96 -20.16
N LEU A 331 3.20 7.94 -20.76
CA LEU A 331 2.31 8.89 -20.10
C LEU A 331 0.85 8.40 -20.11
N PRO A 332 -0.01 8.90 -19.20
CA PRO A 332 -1.43 8.60 -19.23
C PRO A 332 -2.11 9.11 -20.51
N LYS A 333 -2.86 8.23 -21.18
CA LYS A 333 -3.59 8.50 -22.43
C LYS A 333 -5.05 8.07 -22.33
N ASP A 334 -5.95 8.82 -22.96
CA ASP A 334 -7.35 8.46 -23.19
C ASP A 334 -7.64 8.53 -24.69
N GLY A 335 -8.15 7.46 -25.30
CA GLY A 335 -8.30 7.39 -26.77
C GLY A 335 -6.99 7.58 -27.57
N GLY A 336 -5.83 7.39 -26.93
CA GLY A 336 -4.50 7.68 -27.48
C GLY A 336 -3.99 9.12 -27.24
N VAL A 337 -4.86 10.03 -26.75
CA VAL A 337 -4.51 11.43 -26.45
C VAL A 337 -3.95 11.55 -25.04
N VAL A 338 -2.76 12.12 -24.89
CA VAL A 338 -2.19 12.48 -23.58
C VAL A 338 -2.92 13.71 -23.03
N ASP A 339 -3.31 13.69 -21.76
CA ASP A 339 -3.91 14.86 -21.09
C ASP A 339 -2.82 15.91 -20.77
N LEU A 340 -2.52 16.74 -21.77
CA LEU A 340 -1.51 17.79 -21.71
C LEU A 340 -1.87 18.89 -20.70
N GLU A 341 -3.16 19.14 -20.46
CA GLU A 341 -3.62 20.10 -19.46
C GLU A 341 -3.29 19.63 -18.04
N ARG A 342 -3.66 18.39 -17.70
CA ARG A 342 -3.29 17.80 -16.40
C ARG A 342 -1.78 17.68 -16.26
N SER A 343 -1.03 17.56 -17.34
CA SER A 343 0.43 17.43 -17.29
C SER A 343 1.17 18.71 -16.87
N VAL A 344 0.48 19.84 -16.66
CA VAL A 344 1.09 21.11 -16.19
C VAL A 344 0.59 21.50 -14.78
N PRO A 345 1.49 21.78 -13.81
CA PRO A 345 1.11 22.32 -12.51
C PRO A 345 0.29 23.62 -12.62
N ARG A 346 -0.79 23.74 -11.84
CA ARG A 346 -1.74 24.89 -11.91
C ARG A 346 -1.08 26.28 -11.73
N LYS A 347 0.07 26.35 -11.06
CA LYS A 347 0.85 27.59 -10.86
C LYS A 347 1.67 28.01 -12.10
N GLU A 348 1.92 27.08 -13.02
CA GLU A 348 2.72 27.29 -14.24
C GLU A 348 1.86 27.49 -15.49
N ARG A 349 0.53 27.36 -15.37
CA ARG A 349 -0.44 27.72 -16.42
C ARG A 349 -0.52 29.24 -16.57
N ALA A 350 0.46 29.83 -17.25
CA ALA A 350 0.43 31.22 -17.67
C ALA A 350 -0.24 31.38 -19.04
N GLU A 351 -0.93 32.50 -19.23
CA GLU A 351 -1.35 33.00 -20.55
C GLU A 351 -0.32 34.03 -21.01
N ASP A 352 0.09 33.98 -22.27
CA ASP A 352 0.95 35.00 -22.86
C ASP A 352 0.16 36.27 -23.28
N GLU A 353 0.86 37.33 -23.68
CA GLU A 353 0.26 38.58 -24.15
C GLU A 353 -0.51 38.45 -25.50
N GLN A 354 -0.58 37.25 -26.09
CA GLN A 354 -1.37 36.94 -27.28
C GLN A 354 -2.58 36.05 -26.96
N GLY A 355 -2.74 35.58 -25.72
CA GLY A 355 -3.79 34.65 -25.31
C GLY A 355 -3.50 33.18 -25.66
N THR A 356 -2.27 32.85 -26.02
CA THR A 356 -1.82 31.45 -26.12
C THR A 356 -1.44 30.95 -24.71
N GLN A 357 -2.00 29.81 -24.33
CA GLN A 357 -1.57 29.11 -23.12
C GLN A 357 -0.13 28.59 -23.31
N THR A 358 0.74 28.76 -22.32
CA THR A 358 2.07 28.15 -22.34
C THR A 358 1.94 26.64 -22.11
N GLY A 359 1.72 25.91 -23.21
CA GLY A 359 1.43 24.48 -23.22
C GLY A 359 2.56 23.61 -22.65
N ASN A 360 2.20 22.34 -22.39
CA ASN A 360 3.00 21.33 -21.69
C ASN A 360 4.53 21.45 -21.85
N ARG A 361 5.24 21.45 -20.71
CA ARG A 361 6.70 21.30 -20.59
C ARG A 361 7.26 20.26 -21.55
N TRP A 362 6.53 19.16 -21.73
CA TRP A 362 6.83 18.13 -22.70
C TRP A 362 5.87 18.22 -23.89
N GLN A 363 6.38 18.72 -25.02
CA GLN A 363 5.61 18.89 -26.27
C GLN A 363 5.12 17.55 -26.87
N SER A 364 5.71 16.43 -26.44
CA SER A 364 5.27 15.07 -26.77
C SER A 364 5.66 14.10 -25.65
N GLU A 365 5.07 12.90 -25.65
CA GLU A 365 5.52 11.80 -24.79
C GLU A 365 6.99 11.44 -25.05
N GLU A 366 7.44 11.46 -26.31
CA GLU A 366 8.83 11.20 -26.68
C GLU A 366 9.79 12.21 -26.02
N ALA A 367 9.42 13.49 -25.95
CA ALA A 367 10.21 14.52 -25.27
C ALA A 367 10.31 14.26 -23.75
N TRP A 368 9.20 13.87 -23.10
CA TRP A 368 9.22 13.45 -21.69
C TRP A 368 10.05 12.18 -21.47
N LYS A 369 9.94 11.21 -22.37
CA LYS A 369 10.63 9.92 -22.30
C LYS A 369 12.15 10.07 -22.47
N ASN A 370 12.57 10.94 -23.39
CA ASN A 370 13.97 11.33 -23.58
C ASN A 370 14.52 12.16 -22.39
N GLU A 371 13.67 12.90 -21.67
CA GLU A 371 14.07 13.53 -20.40
C GLU A 371 14.14 12.52 -19.23
N SER A 372 13.34 11.45 -19.27
CA SER A 372 13.17 10.50 -18.15
C SER A 372 14.12 9.30 -18.19
N LEU A 373 14.41 8.77 -19.38
CA LEU A 373 15.31 7.63 -19.56
C LEU A 373 16.76 8.06 -19.90
N PRO A 374 17.77 7.23 -19.58
CA PRO A 374 17.68 6.08 -18.68
C PRO A 374 17.47 6.51 -17.22
N SER A 375 16.68 5.72 -16.49
CA SER A 375 16.42 5.91 -15.06
C SER A 375 17.08 4.82 -14.23
N PHE A 376 17.68 5.23 -13.11
CA PHE A 376 18.32 4.39 -12.09
C PHE A 376 17.62 4.59 -10.73
N ASN A 377 16.36 5.02 -10.77
CA ASN A 377 15.56 5.45 -9.63
C ASN A 377 14.32 4.56 -9.52
N SER A 378 14.27 3.69 -8.49
CA SER A 378 13.18 2.71 -8.33
C SER A 378 11.82 3.40 -8.33
N PHE A 379 11.66 4.52 -7.63
CA PHE A 379 10.39 5.24 -7.53
C PHE A 379 9.85 5.68 -8.88
N GLY A 380 10.72 6.13 -9.80
CA GLY A 380 10.34 6.49 -11.17
C GLY A 380 9.94 5.28 -12.04
N ILE A 381 10.41 4.08 -11.71
CA ILE A 381 10.10 2.81 -12.39
C ILE A 381 8.81 2.19 -11.79
N GLU A 382 8.67 2.20 -10.46
CA GLU A 382 7.48 1.79 -9.70
C GLU A 382 6.22 2.54 -10.17
N GLN A 383 6.36 3.84 -10.47
CA GLN A 383 5.32 4.70 -11.08
C GLN A 383 4.83 4.23 -12.45
N ARG A 384 5.51 3.27 -13.10
CA ARG A 384 5.24 2.81 -14.47
C ARG A 384 4.87 1.33 -14.58
N LEU A 385 4.77 0.59 -13.47
CA LEU A 385 4.45 -0.85 -13.48
C LEU A 385 3.10 -1.20 -14.12
N ALA A 386 2.11 -0.31 -14.08
CA ALA A 386 0.80 -0.58 -14.69
C ALA A 386 0.76 -0.48 -16.23
N TRP A 387 1.92 -0.23 -16.88
CA TRP A 387 2.11 -0.35 -18.32
C TRP A 387 2.72 -1.70 -18.75
N LEU A 388 2.86 -2.67 -17.83
CA LEU A 388 3.21 -4.05 -18.16
C LEU A 388 2.11 -4.71 -19.04
N GLU A 389 2.51 -5.19 -20.24
CA GLU A 389 1.68 -6.01 -21.13
C GLU A 389 1.17 -7.25 -20.38
N ASP A 390 -0.13 -7.57 -20.54
CA ASP A 390 -0.86 -8.69 -19.92
C ASP A 390 -0.94 -8.72 -18.37
N LEU A 391 -0.53 -7.67 -17.64
CA LEU A 391 -0.59 -7.64 -16.16
C LEU A 391 -2.02 -7.80 -15.62
N SER A 392 -2.19 -8.66 -14.61
CA SER A 392 -3.42 -8.84 -13.82
C SER A 392 -3.94 -7.54 -13.19
N GLU A 393 -5.18 -7.55 -12.70
CA GLU A 393 -5.69 -6.40 -11.93
C GLU A 393 -5.01 -6.32 -10.57
N ASN A 394 -4.82 -7.44 -9.88
CA ASN A 394 -4.13 -7.48 -8.59
C ASN A 394 -2.90 -8.40 -8.66
N TYR A 395 -1.78 -7.88 -8.19
CA TYR A 395 -0.45 -8.49 -8.31
C TYR A 395 0.39 -8.20 -7.06
N ILE A 396 1.52 -8.89 -6.93
CA ILE A 396 2.48 -8.71 -5.83
C ILE A 396 3.75 -8.11 -6.41
N SER A 397 4.18 -6.96 -5.90
CA SER A 397 5.41 -6.28 -6.29
C SER A 397 6.56 -6.60 -5.35
N PHE A 398 7.72 -6.83 -5.93
CA PHE A 398 8.97 -7.22 -5.29
C PHE A 398 10.14 -6.38 -5.83
N ASN A 399 11.15 -6.17 -4.99
CA ASN A 399 12.51 -5.99 -5.46
C ASN A 399 13.22 -7.36 -5.50
N ASP A 400 14.38 -7.40 -6.15
CA ASP A 400 15.24 -8.59 -6.23
C ASP A 400 15.77 -9.08 -4.88
N ASP A 401 15.84 -8.22 -3.87
CA ASP A 401 16.23 -8.57 -2.48
C ASP A 401 15.12 -9.20 -1.61
N MET A 402 13.94 -9.48 -2.18
CA MET A 402 12.74 -9.92 -1.46
C MET A 402 12.36 -11.39 -1.73
N PHE A 403 12.14 -12.17 -0.66
CA PHE A 403 11.92 -13.61 -0.72
C PHE A 403 10.66 -14.08 0.04
N LEU A 404 9.95 -15.08 -0.51
CA LEU A 404 8.90 -15.82 0.17
C LEU A 404 9.44 -17.17 0.69
N LEU A 405 9.46 -17.35 2.01
CA LEU A 405 10.20 -18.43 2.67
C LEU A 405 9.44 -19.75 2.85
N ARG A 406 8.11 -19.73 2.72
CA ARG A 406 7.19 -20.85 3.00
C ARG A 406 5.97 -20.80 2.07
N PRO A 407 5.17 -21.87 1.96
CA PRO A 407 3.93 -21.86 1.19
C PRO A 407 2.94 -20.80 1.70
N LEU A 408 2.36 -20.04 0.77
CA LEU A 408 1.35 -19.00 1.00
C LEU A 408 0.11 -19.25 0.10
N SER A 409 -0.92 -18.44 0.29
CA SER A 409 -2.15 -18.40 -0.51
C SER A 409 -2.25 -17.07 -1.26
N THR A 410 -3.21 -16.94 -2.19
CA THR A 410 -3.60 -15.61 -2.71
C THR A 410 -4.14 -14.72 -1.59
N SER A 411 -4.85 -15.29 -0.62
CA SER A 411 -5.41 -14.61 0.57
C SER A 411 -4.36 -13.99 1.50
N ASP A 412 -3.10 -14.43 1.46
CA ASP A 412 -2.00 -13.73 2.16
C ASP A 412 -1.66 -12.36 1.55
N PHE A 413 -2.30 -11.98 0.43
CA PHE A 413 -2.14 -10.71 -0.28
C PHE A 413 -3.47 -10.08 -0.74
N ARG A 414 -4.49 -10.88 -1.09
CA ARG A 414 -5.84 -10.44 -1.50
C ARG A 414 -6.87 -11.53 -1.23
N HIS A 415 -7.86 -11.23 -0.39
CA HIS A 415 -9.00 -12.12 -0.12
C HIS A 415 -10.16 -11.82 -1.08
N PRO A 416 -10.87 -12.82 -1.65
CA PRO A 416 -11.99 -12.59 -2.57
C PRO A 416 -13.07 -11.66 -2.03
N LEU A 417 -13.42 -11.79 -0.74
CA LEU A 417 -14.42 -10.94 -0.08
C LEU A 417 -13.83 -9.68 0.57
N ALA A 418 -12.67 -9.79 1.21
CA ALA A 418 -12.14 -8.71 2.05
C ALA A 418 -11.27 -7.71 1.27
N GLY A 419 -10.87 -8.03 0.04
CA GLY A 419 -10.07 -7.17 -0.83
C GLY A 419 -8.57 -7.34 -0.60
N ASN A 420 -7.79 -6.33 -1.02
CA ASN A 420 -6.33 -6.39 -0.90
C ASN A 420 -5.90 -6.23 0.55
N LEU A 421 -4.84 -6.94 0.92
CA LEU A 421 -4.18 -6.78 2.21
C LEU A 421 -3.33 -5.50 2.20
N VAL A 422 -3.56 -4.63 3.18
CA VAL A 422 -2.66 -3.51 3.50
C VAL A 422 -1.84 -3.89 4.73
N ARG A 423 -0.51 -3.88 4.59
CA ARG A 423 0.44 -4.13 5.69
C ARG A 423 1.10 -2.81 6.08
N PHE A 424 0.66 -2.25 7.19
CA PHE A 424 1.16 -0.99 7.73
C PHE A 424 1.93 -1.23 9.03
N ASP A 425 2.80 -0.28 9.39
CA ASP A 425 3.43 -0.17 10.71
C ASP A 425 2.80 1.01 11.47
N PRO A 426 1.90 0.78 12.44
CA PRO A 426 1.33 1.85 13.26
C PRO A 426 2.32 2.52 14.23
N GLY A 427 3.50 1.91 14.45
CA GLY A 427 4.57 2.46 15.27
C GLY A 427 5.40 3.54 14.58
N LEU A 428 5.31 3.65 13.25
CA LEU A 428 6.10 4.59 12.45
C LEU A 428 5.21 5.39 11.48
N LEU A 429 5.28 6.72 11.57
CA LEU A 429 4.37 7.63 10.86
C LEU A 429 5.10 8.54 9.87
N VAL A 430 4.60 8.58 8.64
CA VAL A 430 5.04 9.47 7.55
C VAL A 430 4.40 10.85 7.72
N PRO A 431 5.18 11.94 7.84
CA PRO A 431 4.67 13.32 7.83
C PRO A 431 3.85 13.71 6.60
N GLU A 432 2.98 14.71 6.77
CA GLU A 432 1.97 15.18 5.82
C GLU A 432 2.47 16.17 4.73
N PHE A 433 3.72 16.62 4.85
CA PHE A 433 4.39 17.52 3.90
C PHE A 433 5.87 17.11 3.76
N MET A 434 6.48 17.28 2.58
CA MET A 434 7.92 17.07 2.39
C MET A 434 8.71 18.34 2.78
N THR A 435 9.81 18.21 3.51
CA THR A 435 10.70 19.36 3.77
C THR A 435 11.72 19.57 2.63
N PRO A 436 12.19 20.81 2.37
CA PRO A 436 13.12 21.08 1.27
C PRO A 436 14.43 20.28 1.30
N ASP A 437 14.91 19.91 2.49
CA ASP A 437 16.14 19.11 2.66
C ASP A 437 15.98 17.66 2.17
N GLN A 438 14.74 17.19 1.98
CA GLN A 438 14.41 15.81 1.56
C GLN A 438 14.16 15.66 0.06
N LEU A 439 14.11 16.76 -0.71
CA LEU A 439 13.91 16.75 -2.17
C LEU A 439 15.01 15.99 -2.93
N SER A 440 16.17 15.77 -2.30
CA SER A 440 17.29 14.97 -2.82
C SER A 440 17.77 13.91 -1.81
N ASP A 441 16.87 13.41 -0.96
CA ASP A 441 17.16 12.32 -0.01
C ASP A 441 17.54 11.02 -0.77
N PRO A 442 18.72 10.41 -0.54
CA PRO A 442 19.07 9.10 -1.09
C PRO A 442 18.20 7.95 -0.53
N GLY A 443 17.54 8.17 0.61
CA GLY A 443 16.59 7.25 1.22
C GLY A 443 15.22 7.28 0.56
N GLU A 444 14.21 6.85 1.32
CA GLU A 444 12.80 6.82 0.90
C GLU A 444 11.96 7.92 1.56
N TRP A 445 12.47 8.63 2.57
CA TRP A 445 11.67 9.52 3.40
C TRP A 445 11.16 10.75 2.65
N GLY A 446 11.93 11.29 1.70
CA GLY A 446 11.44 12.31 0.78
C GLY A 446 10.29 11.81 -0.10
N ALA A 447 10.47 10.65 -0.74
CA ALA A 447 9.48 10.04 -1.63
C ALA A 447 8.17 9.66 -0.92
N LEU A 448 8.25 9.20 0.33
CA LEU A 448 7.10 8.90 1.19
C LEU A 448 6.36 10.18 1.62
N GLN A 449 7.08 11.23 2.01
CA GLN A 449 6.43 12.47 2.47
C GLN A 449 5.82 13.26 1.32
N HIS A 450 6.44 13.27 0.13
CA HIS A 450 5.82 13.84 -1.07
C HIS A 450 4.58 13.04 -1.48
N ALA A 451 4.60 11.71 -1.43
CA ALA A 451 3.40 10.88 -1.61
C ALA A 451 2.29 11.24 -0.60
N ASN A 452 2.65 11.48 0.67
CA ASN A 452 1.67 11.88 1.68
C ASN A 452 1.15 13.32 1.49
N GLU A 453 1.96 14.22 0.92
CA GLU A 453 1.55 15.58 0.55
C GLU A 453 0.52 15.55 -0.59
N LEU A 454 0.72 14.70 -1.60
CA LEU A 454 -0.24 14.48 -2.70
C LEU A 454 -1.60 13.95 -2.19
N LEU A 455 -1.58 13.02 -1.22
CA LEU A 455 -2.80 12.56 -0.55
C LEU A 455 -3.43 13.67 0.30
N SER A 456 -2.63 14.40 1.07
CA SER A 456 -3.09 15.47 1.97
C SER A 456 -3.67 16.68 1.23
N ALA A 457 -3.30 16.90 -0.04
CA ALA A 457 -3.91 17.89 -0.93
C ALA A 457 -5.28 17.44 -1.52
N ARG A 458 -5.55 16.13 -1.54
CA ARG A 458 -6.76 15.51 -2.13
C ARG A 458 -7.77 14.99 -1.12
N PHE A 459 -7.33 14.62 0.07
CA PHE A 459 -8.12 14.05 1.15
C PHE A 459 -7.87 14.87 2.43
N SER A 460 -7.85 14.22 3.59
CA SER A 460 -7.47 14.82 4.87
C SER A 460 -5.95 14.96 5.01
N ALA A 461 -5.47 16.08 5.55
CA ALA A 461 -4.05 16.27 5.88
C ALA A 461 -3.75 15.66 7.26
N HIS A 462 -2.93 14.61 7.30
CA HIS A 462 -2.43 13.98 8.52
C HIS A 462 -1.27 13.05 8.21
N LYS A 463 -0.59 12.62 9.28
CA LYS A 463 0.40 11.56 9.20
C LYS A 463 -0.26 10.23 8.85
N ARG A 464 0.39 9.45 8.00
CA ARG A 464 -0.07 8.14 7.54
C ARG A 464 0.95 7.06 7.91
N PHE A 465 0.52 5.81 7.97
CA PHE A 465 1.38 4.74 8.49
C PHE A 465 2.53 4.42 7.53
N TYR A 466 3.64 3.93 8.06
CA TYR A 466 4.75 3.44 7.25
C TYR A 466 4.42 2.05 6.64
N MET A 467 5.15 1.67 5.59
CA MET A 467 5.11 0.32 5.00
C MET A 467 6.54 -0.20 4.88
N HIS A 468 6.85 -1.34 5.52
CA HIS A 468 8.19 -1.93 5.44
C HIS A 468 8.57 -2.34 4.02
N HIS A 469 9.88 -2.42 3.78
CA HIS A 469 10.50 -2.90 2.55
C HIS A 469 10.32 -4.43 2.41
N LEU A 470 9.11 -4.84 1.99
CA LEU A 470 8.64 -6.22 1.89
C LEU A 470 7.66 -6.36 0.70
N PRO A 471 7.36 -7.57 0.20
CA PRO A 471 6.47 -7.79 -0.96
C PRO A 471 5.09 -7.14 -0.83
N LYS A 472 4.78 -6.17 -1.70
CA LYS A 472 3.60 -5.29 -1.59
C LYS A 472 2.46 -5.79 -2.49
N ALA A 473 1.25 -5.96 -1.94
CA ALA A 473 0.06 -6.25 -2.74
C ALA A 473 -0.42 -4.97 -3.45
N GLN A 474 -0.51 -4.97 -4.78
CA GLN A 474 -0.83 -3.80 -5.60
C GLN A 474 -2.05 -4.04 -6.50
N SER A 475 -2.57 -2.96 -7.08
CA SER A 475 -3.71 -2.95 -8.01
C SER A 475 -3.39 -2.06 -9.21
N LYS A 476 -3.54 -2.63 -10.41
CA LYS A 476 -3.33 -1.95 -11.69
C LYS A 476 -4.28 -0.77 -11.84
N ALA A 477 -5.56 -0.97 -11.49
CA ALA A 477 -6.59 0.08 -11.49
C ALA A 477 -6.24 1.27 -10.59
N LEU A 478 -5.70 1.05 -9.38
CA LEU A 478 -5.31 2.16 -8.49
C LEU A 478 -4.07 2.91 -8.96
N LEU A 479 -3.12 2.22 -9.60
CA LEU A 479 -1.94 2.84 -10.20
C LEU A 479 -2.36 3.70 -11.41
N HIS A 480 -3.32 3.24 -12.21
CA HIS A 480 -3.98 4.06 -13.24
C HIS A 480 -4.72 5.28 -12.65
N GLU A 481 -5.48 5.12 -11.57
CA GLU A 481 -6.18 6.25 -10.92
C GLU A 481 -5.19 7.29 -10.39
N ALA A 482 -4.16 6.88 -9.65
CA ALA A 482 -3.10 7.77 -9.17
C ALA A 482 -2.38 8.47 -10.32
N GLY A 483 -2.05 7.74 -11.40
CA GLY A 483 -1.46 8.29 -12.62
C GLY A 483 -2.29 9.39 -13.29
N ILE A 484 -3.62 9.31 -13.22
CA ILE A 484 -4.56 10.29 -13.79
C ILE A 484 -4.87 11.44 -12.81
N MET A 485 -4.87 11.17 -11.50
CA MET A 485 -5.06 12.17 -10.44
C MET A 485 -3.85 13.11 -10.32
N TRP A 486 -2.64 12.56 -10.31
CA TRP A 486 -1.38 13.30 -10.11
C TRP A 486 -0.45 13.19 -11.33
N SER A 487 -1.01 13.19 -12.54
CA SER A 487 -0.27 13.19 -13.80
C SER A 487 0.90 14.18 -13.85
N PRO A 488 0.80 15.46 -13.41
CA PRO A 488 1.93 16.38 -13.53
C PRO A 488 3.03 16.03 -12.52
N GLN A 489 2.69 15.73 -11.27
CA GLN A 489 3.68 15.43 -10.23
C GLN A 489 4.39 14.10 -10.47
N LEU A 490 3.65 13.06 -10.87
CA LEU A 490 4.24 11.74 -11.17
C LEU A 490 5.07 11.78 -12.46
N SER A 491 4.61 12.48 -13.51
CA SER A 491 5.40 12.64 -14.74
C SER A 491 6.66 13.47 -14.49
N LEU A 492 6.61 14.47 -13.61
CA LEU A 492 7.79 15.22 -13.17
C LEU A 492 8.74 14.38 -12.32
N ALA A 493 8.24 13.67 -11.31
CA ALA A 493 9.05 12.83 -10.43
C ALA A 493 9.80 11.75 -11.21
N SER A 494 9.12 11.04 -12.11
CA SER A 494 9.75 10.04 -12.99
C SER A 494 10.75 10.61 -14.02
N THR A 495 10.89 11.94 -14.16
CA THR A 495 12.04 12.52 -14.91
C THR A 495 13.38 12.41 -14.16
N ARG A 496 13.38 12.12 -12.85
CA ARG A 496 14.57 12.09 -11.99
C ARG A 496 15.32 10.77 -12.16
N GLY A 497 16.54 10.82 -12.69
CA GLY A 497 17.34 9.63 -12.97
C GLY A 497 17.87 8.92 -11.71
N PHE A 498 17.92 9.61 -10.57
CA PHE A 498 18.37 9.11 -9.27
C PHE A 498 17.56 9.75 -8.14
N ARG A 499 17.54 9.13 -6.95
CA ARG A 499 16.88 9.68 -5.74
C ARG A 499 17.52 10.98 -5.26
N GLU A 500 18.84 11.13 -5.42
CA GLU A 500 19.57 12.36 -5.07
C GLU A 500 19.44 13.49 -6.12
N SER A 501 18.51 13.37 -7.07
CA SER A 501 18.30 14.40 -8.08
C SER A 501 17.83 15.71 -7.48
N LYS A 502 18.20 16.81 -8.14
CA LYS A 502 17.73 18.18 -7.85
C LYS A 502 16.74 18.69 -8.91
N ARG A 503 16.26 17.79 -9.76
CA ARG A 503 15.27 18.08 -10.81
C ARG A 503 13.88 17.76 -10.29
N GLY A 504 12.91 18.62 -10.63
CA GLY A 504 11.52 18.49 -10.17
C GLY A 504 11.36 18.58 -8.66
N ASP A 505 10.14 18.27 -8.20
CA ASP A 505 9.68 18.55 -6.84
C ASP A 505 9.89 17.37 -5.86
N GLY A 506 10.92 16.55 -6.10
CA GLY A 506 11.18 15.31 -5.36
C GLY A 506 10.59 14.06 -6.03
N ASP A 507 10.93 12.90 -5.47
CA ASP A 507 10.39 11.60 -5.89
C ASP A 507 9.02 11.32 -5.24
N VAL A 508 8.33 10.26 -5.68
CA VAL A 508 7.06 9.80 -5.08
C VAL A 508 7.08 8.27 -5.00
N GLU A 509 6.96 7.71 -3.80
CA GLU A 509 6.88 6.25 -3.59
C GLU A 509 5.47 5.79 -4.01
N MET A 510 5.40 5.03 -5.11
CA MET A 510 4.11 4.72 -5.76
C MET A 510 3.31 3.64 -5.03
N ALA A 511 3.98 2.65 -4.44
CA ALA A 511 3.32 1.54 -3.76
C ALA A 511 2.64 2.00 -2.47
N TRP A 512 3.33 2.83 -1.69
CA TRP A 512 2.82 3.49 -0.51
C TRP A 512 1.67 4.44 -0.85
N LEU A 513 1.81 5.21 -1.95
CA LEU A 513 0.78 6.11 -2.46
C LEU A 513 -0.52 5.36 -2.80
N ILE A 514 -0.45 4.30 -3.62
CA ILE A 514 -1.67 3.57 -4.04
C ILE A 514 -2.28 2.75 -2.90
N THR A 515 -1.47 2.27 -1.94
CA THR A 515 -1.97 1.53 -0.78
C THR A 515 -2.76 2.43 0.15
N HIS A 516 -2.29 3.67 0.41
CA HIS A 516 -3.08 4.65 1.15
C HIS A 516 -4.25 5.22 0.34
N LEU A 517 -4.09 5.42 -0.98
CA LEU A 517 -5.21 5.80 -1.86
C LEU A 517 -6.38 4.81 -1.75
N ARG A 518 -6.13 3.49 -1.62
CA ARG A 518 -7.19 2.49 -1.37
C ARG A 518 -8.01 2.82 -0.11
N VAL A 519 -7.33 3.16 0.98
CA VAL A 519 -7.94 3.48 2.28
C VAL A 519 -8.75 4.79 2.23
N GLU A 520 -8.23 5.81 1.55
CA GLU A 520 -8.91 7.10 1.34
C GLU A 520 -10.13 6.97 0.40
N ARG A 521 -9.98 6.25 -0.71
CA ARG A 521 -11.07 6.05 -1.70
C ARG A 521 -12.20 5.18 -1.16
N TRP A 522 -11.88 4.23 -0.28
CA TRP A 522 -12.90 3.50 0.49
C TRP A 522 -13.70 4.45 1.40
N ARG A 523 -13.02 5.33 2.14
CA ARG A 523 -13.64 6.35 3.00
C ARG A 523 -14.55 7.29 2.20
N GLU A 524 -14.04 7.78 1.07
CA GLU A 524 -14.74 8.64 0.12
C GLU A 524 -16.00 7.93 -0.42
N ALA A 525 -15.88 6.68 -0.86
CA ALA A 525 -16.99 5.89 -1.40
C ALA A 525 -18.07 5.55 -0.37
N LEU A 526 -17.70 5.26 0.90
CA LEU A 526 -18.67 5.04 1.98
C LEU A 526 -19.52 6.30 2.23
N LEU A 527 -18.86 7.45 2.44
CA LEU A 527 -19.55 8.72 2.70
C LEU A 527 -20.40 9.14 1.50
N TRP A 528 -19.89 9.00 0.28
CA TRP A 528 -20.62 9.40 -0.94
C TRP A 528 -21.86 8.54 -1.17
N SER A 529 -21.76 7.21 -0.97
CA SER A 529 -22.87 6.29 -1.16
C SER A 529 -24.06 6.62 -0.24
N TRP A 530 -23.81 7.04 1.00
CA TRP A 530 -24.87 7.44 1.92
C TRP A 530 -25.33 8.89 1.69
N ILE A 531 -24.42 9.86 1.67
CA ILE A 531 -24.78 11.29 1.66
C ILE A 531 -25.40 11.71 0.33
N VAL A 532 -24.82 11.27 -0.79
CA VAL A 532 -25.23 11.68 -2.15
C VAL A 532 -26.17 10.66 -2.78
N ALA A 533 -25.73 9.40 -2.97
CA ALA A 533 -26.53 8.43 -3.71
C ALA A 533 -27.81 7.97 -2.97
N LYS A 534 -27.71 7.64 -1.68
CA LYS A 534 -28.88 7.22 -0.89
C LYS A 534 -29.80 8.38 -0.52
N LEU A 535 -29.23 9.48 0.01
CA LEU A 535 -30.00 10.58 0.58
C LEU A 535 -30.21 11.80 -0.34
N GLY A 536 -29.22 12.20 -1.13
CA GLY A 536 -29.26 13.43 -1.93
C GLY A 536 -30.27 13.39 -3.09
N GLY A 537 -30.42 12.23 -3.73
CA GLY A 537 -31.30 12.05 -4.88
C GLY A 537 -30.87 12.84 -6.11
N GLU A 538 -31.77 12.95 -7.08
CA GLU A 538 -31.54 13.63 -8.37
C GLU A 538 -31.29 15.14 -8.21
N GLU A 539 -32.04 15.80 -7.34
CA GLU A 539 -31.96 17.25 -7.08
C GLU A 539 -30.71 17.66 -6.25
N ASP A 540 -29.90 16.71 -5.77
CA ASP A 540 -28.78 16.94 -4.84
C ASP A 540 -29.22 17.65 -3.52
N VAL A 541 -30.41 17.35 -2.98
CA VAL A 541 -31.01 18.12 -1.86
C VAL A 541 -31.22 17.29 -0.59
N TRP A 542 -30.73 17.82 0.53
CA TRP A 542 -31.09 17.41 1.88
C TRP A 542 -32.21 18.29 2.44
N GLY A 543 -33.43 17.75 2.45
CA GLY A 543 -34.59 18.28 3.15
C GLY A 543 -34.88 17.54 4.46
N GLU A 544 -36.05 17.77 5.07
CA GLU A 544 -36.42 17.20 6.37
C GLU A 544 -36.44 15.66 6.41
N ASN A 545 -36.66 14.96 5.30
CA ASN A 545 -36.54 13.50 5.27
C ASN A 545 -35.08 13.04 5.46
N GLN A 546 -34.13 13.68 4.78
CA GLN A 546 -32.69 13.41 4.95
C GLN A 546 -32.21 13.80 6.36
N LYS A 547 -32.65 14.94 6.88
CA LYS A 547 -32.39 15.37 8.27
C LYS A 547 -32.89 14.33 9.29
N ARG A 548 -34.08 13.76 9.06
CA ARG A 548 -34.64 12.69 9.92
C ARG A 548 -33.83 11.39 9.87
N GLU A 549 -33.33 11.00 8.71
CA GLU A 549 -32.44 9.84 8.58
C GLU A 549 -31.07 10.08 9.26
N LEU A 550 -30.51 11.30 9.21
CA LEU A 550 -29.35 11.66 10.03
C LEU A 550 -29.65 11.55 11.53
N ARG A 551 -30.75 12.16 12.02
CA ARG A 551 -31.17 12.07 13.43
C ARG A 551 -31.23 10.61 13.89
N LYS A 552 -31.88 9.75 13.09
CA LYS A 552 -32.03 8.31 13.32
C LYS A 552 -30.69 7.56 13.36
N VAL A 553 -29.77 7.84 12.43
CA VAL A 553 -28.42 7.24 12.40
C VAL A 553 -27.59 7.65 13.61
N LEU A 554 -27.68 8.92 14.03
CA LEU A 554 -27.05 9.44 15.25
C LEU A 554 -27.77 9.00 16.55
N GLY A 555 -28.85 8.21 16.47
CA GLY A 555 -29.61 7.76 17.65
C GLY A 555 -30.44 8.85 18.35
N MET A 556 -30.62 10.01 17.71
CA MET A 556 -31.46 11.11 18.19
C MET A 556 -32.95 10.79 18.05
N THR A 557 -33.78 11.37 18.90
CA THR A 557 -35.24 11.36 18.73
C THR A 557 -35.66 12.30 17.58
N PRO A 558 -36.83 12.10 16.95
CA PRO A 558 -37.29 12.93 15.82
C PRO A 558 -37.47 14.42 16.15
N SER A 559 -37.64 14.76 17.43
CA SER A 559 -37.82 16.13 17.92
C SER A 559 -36.51 16.82 18.33
N GLN A 560 -35.36 16.13 18.29
CA GLN A 560 -34.08 16.72 18.66
C GLN A 560 -33.41 17.44 17.49
N GLY A 561 -32.70 18.51 17.82
CA GLY A 561 -32.01 19.40 16.91
C GLY A 561 -31.06 20.33 17.66
N GLU A 562 -31.26 21.64 17.55
CA GLU A 562 -30.33 22.66 18.04
C GLU A 562 -30.32 22.83 19.57
N GLU A 563 -31.27 22.23 20.28
CA GLU A 563 -31.32 22.21 21.74
C GLU A 563 -30.31 21.23 22.38
N ILE A 564 -29.61 20.43 21.57
CA ILE A 564 -28.40 19.70 21.97
C ILE A 564 -27.22 20.12 21.08
N GLU A 565 -26.05 20.33 21.68
CA GLU A 565 -24.87 20.82 20.95
C GLU A 565 -24.12 19.71 20.18
N LYS A 566 -24.33 18.45 20.59
CA LYS A 566 -23.54 17.30 20.16
C LYS A 566 -24.21 15.96 20.43
N VAL A 567 -23.72 14.92 19.75
CA VAL A 567 -24.01 13.50 20.03
C VAL A 567 -22.71 12.74 20.27
N GLU A 568 -22.67 11.89 21.31
CA GLU A 568 -21.60 10.91 21.49
C GLU A 568 -21.97 9.60 20.77
N VAL A 569 -21.21 9.25 19.73
CA VAL A 569 -21.39 8.02 18.96
C VAL A 569 -20.38 6.99 19.47
N THR A 570 -20.87 5.95 20.15
CA THR A 570 -20.06 4.77 20.45
C THR A 570 -20.04 3.82 19.26
N SER A 571 -18.91 3.16 19.00
CA SER A 571 -18.75 2.12 17.99
C SER A 571 -19.66 0.91 18.23
N GLY A 572 -19.95 0.15 17.16
CA GLY A 572 -20.74 -1.08 17.22
C GLY A 572 -19.84 -2.31 17.34
N SER A 573 -20.28 -3.33 18.10
CA SER A 573 -19.61 -4.64 18.11
C SER A 573 -19.73 -5.32 16.74
N ARG A 574 -18.60 -5.55 16.07
CA ARG A 574 -18.50 -6.19 14.76
C ARG A 574 -18.04 -7.64 14.87
N SER A 575 -18.33 -8.43 13.84
CA SER A 575 -17.98 -9.85 13.77
C SER A 575 -17.49 -10.27 12.37
N THR A 576 -17.12 -9.31 11.52
CA THR A 576 -16.83 -9.54 10.10
C THR A 576 -15.67 -10.50 9.84
N LEU A 577 -14.63 -10.47 10.68
CA LEU A 577 -13.49 -11.39 10.60
C LEU A 577 -13.67 -12.68 11.41
N SER A 578 -14.59 -12.74 12.39
CA SER A 578 -14.62 -13.81 13.41
C SER A 578 -15.08 -15.18 12.92
N ASP A 579 -15.53 -15.28 11.67
CA ASP A 579 -15.92 -16.50 10.96
C ASP A 579 -15.61 -16.39 9.46
N LEU A 580 -14.65 -15.54 9.07
CA LEU A 580 -14.27 -15.37 7.67
C LEU A 580 -13.78 -16.69 7.06
N ASP A 581 -13.03 -17.47 7.84
CA ASP A 581 -12.57 -18.81 7.46
C ASP A 581 -13.74 -19.74 7.10
N ALA A 582 -14.86 -19.64 7.82
CA ALA A 582 -16.06 -20.46 7.55
C ALA A 582 -16.81 -20.02 6.29
N LEU A 583 -16.85 -18.72 5.98
CA LEU A 583 -17.35 -18.22 4.68
C LEU A 583 -16.42 -18.63 3.53
N THR A 584 -15.13 -18.72 3.80
CA THR A 584 -14.09 -19.12 2.84
C THR A 584 -14.17 -20.62 2.56
N GLU A 585 -14.40 -21.45 3.58
CA GLU A 585 -14.71 -22.88 3.46
C GLU A 585 -16.06 -23.13 2.75
N GLU A 586 -17.11 -22.34 3.05
CA GLU A 586 -18.42 -22.41 2.38
C GLU A 586 -18.33 -22.18 0.86
N ALA A 587 -17.42 -21.31 0.42
CA ALA A 587 -17.12 -21.09 -1.00
C ALA A 587 -16.07 -22.06 -1.58
N GLY A 588 -15.41 -22.88 -0.77
CA GLY A 588 -14.30 -23.72 -1.22
C GLY A 588 -13.08 -22.91 -1.70
N TRP A 589 -12.83 -21.77 -1.05
CA TRP A 589 -11.64 -20.94 -1.22
C TRP A 589 -10.56 -21.30 -0.19
N GLU A 590 -9.34 -20.83 -0.43
CA GLU A 590 -8.20 -20.96 0.49
C GLU A 590 -7.98 -19.66 1.28
N GLY A 591 -7.99 -19.75 2.62
CA GLY A 591 -7.67 -18.64 3.53
C GLY A 591 -6.15 -18.37 3.64
N PRO A 592 -5.75 -17.28 4.35
CA PRO A 592 -4.34 -16.95 4.55
C PRO A 592 -3.58 -18.06 5.31
N LYS A 593 -2.34 -18.36 4.91
CA LYS A 593 -1.48 -19.41 5.51
C LYS A 593 -0.47 -18.88 6.51
N ALA A 594 -0.19 -17.57 6.50
CA ALA A 594 0.71 -16.92 7.43
C ALA A 594 0.27 -15.51 7.85
N THR A 595 -0.78 -14.94 7.25
CA THR A 595 -1.24 -13.58 7.56
C THR A 595 -2.39 -13.58 8.56
N ASP A 596 -2.20 -12.90 9.69
CA ASP A 596 -3.27 -12.59 10.63
C ASP A 596 -4.01 -11.32 10.19
N TYR A 597 -5.33 -11.37 10.05
CA TYR A 597 -6.16 -10.20 9.75
C TYR A 597 -6.68 -9.53 11.03
N HIS A 598 -6.46 -8.21 11.17
CA HIS A 598 -6.81 -7.44 12.37
C HIS A 598 -8.01 -6.52 12.18
N PHE A 599 -8.21 -5.99 10.95
CA PHE A 599 -9.34 -5.11 10.62
C PHE A 599 -9.81 -5.33 9.18
N SER A 600 -11.13 -5.28 8.95
CA SER A 600 -11.72 -5.27 7.60
C SER A 600 -12.30 -3.89 7.28
N SER A 601 -12.07 -3.40 6.06
CA SER A 601 -12.74 -2.20 5.51
C SER A 601 -14.26 -2.23 5.68
N MET A 602 -14.88 -3.41 5.64
CA MET A 602 -16.31 -3.63 5.91
C MET A 602 -16.76 -3.20 7.33
N ASP A 603 -15.83 -2.93 8.25
CA ASP A 603 -16.08 -2.42 9.60
C ASP A 603 -15.85 -0.90 9.75
N GLY A 604 -15.55 -0.19 8.65
CA GLY A 604 -15.53 1.28 8.60
C GLY A 604 -14.30 1.86 7.91
N HIS A 605 -13.77 2.95 8.46
CA HIS A 605 -12.44 3.46 8.10
C HIS A 605 -11.39 2.89 9.06
N LEU A 606 -10.15 2.74 8.61
CA LEU A 606 -9.04 2.27 9.45
C LEU A 606 -8.77 3.30 10.56
N SER A 607 -8.65 2.85 11.80
CA SER A 607 -8.37 3.75 12.93
C SER A 607 -6.90 4.14 13.00
N SER A 608 -6.57 5.15 13.81
CA SER A 608 -5.18 5.51 14.15
C SER A 608 -4.45 4.45 14.99
N SER A 609 -5.16 3.42 15.47
CA SER A 609 -4.68 2.44 16.45
C SER A 609 -5.18 1.03 16.08
N PRO A 610 -4.88 0.50 14.87
CA PRO A 610 -5.61 -0.64 14.31
C PRO A 610 -5.28 -1.98 14.98
N ASP A 611 -4.09 -2.13 15.58
CA ASP A 611 -3.71 -3.33 16.36
C ASP A 611 -4.37 -3.38 17.74
N HIS A 612 -4.84 -2.23 18.23
CA HIS A 612 -5.42 -2.06 19.56
C HIS A 612 -6.78 -1.35 19.44
N PRO A 613 -7.77 -1.97 18.75
CA PRO A 613 -9.09 -1.38 18.57
C PRO A 613 -9.77 -1.15 19.93
N GLU A 614 -10.03 0.10 20.27
CA GLU A 614 -10.64 0.45 21.56
C GLU A 614 -12.05 -0.16 21.66
N SER A 615 -12.24 -1.01 22.66
CA SER A 615 -13.57 -1.57 22.97
C SER A 615 -14.53 -0.42 23.30
N GLU A 616 -15.61 -0.31 22.53
CA GLU A 616 -16.58 0.79 22.61
C GLU A 616 -15.99 2.18 22.31
N ALA A 617 -14.97 2.27 21.44
CA ALA A 617 -14.40 3.52 20.90
C ALA A 617 -15.48 4.58 20.64
N GLN A 618 -15.25 5.83 21.10
CA GLN A 618 -16.24 6.89 21.08
C GLN A 618 -15.76 8.09 20.25
N CYS A 619 -16.69 8.71 19.53
CA CYS A 619 -16.45 9.96 18.82
C CYS A 619 -17.59 10.95 19.07
N THR A 620 -17.24 12.24 19.12
CA THR A 620 -18.19 13.32 19.39
C THR A 620 -18.60 14.00 18.08
N PHE A 621 -19.86 13.84 17.67
CA PHE A 621 -20.42 14.57 16.53
C PHE A 621 -20.94 15.94 17.00
N LEU A 622 -20.10 16.99 16.89
CA LEU A 622 -20.40 18.38 17.29
C LEU A 622 -21.20 19.10 16.20
N PHE A 623 -22.43 19.52 16.49
CA PHE A 623 -23.32 20.07 15.46
C PHE A 623 -22.81 21.39 14.87
N SER A 624 -22.17 22.23 15.69
CA SER A 624 -21.57 23.51 15.28
C SER A 624 -20.31 23.39 14.40
N ILE A 625 -19.80 22.17 14.17
CA ILE A 625 -18.63 21.87 13.33
C ILE A 625 -18.99 20.93 12.19
N CYS A 626 -19.83 19.92 12.47
CA CYS A 626 -20.18 18.87 11.52
C CYS A 626 -21.40 19.19 10.64
N LEU A 627 -22.13 20.28 10.93
CA LEU A 627 -23.35 20.67 10.22
C LEU A 627 -23.36 22.18 9.96
N PRO A 628 -23.97 22.66 8.86
CA PRO A 628 -24.21 24.08 8.64
C PRO A 628 -25.07 24.74 9.73
N PRO A 629 -25.00 26.07 9.91
CA PRO A 629 -25.95 26.81 10.74
C PRO A 629 -27.39 26.58 10.29
N ASN A 630 -28.33 26.58 11.25
CA ASN A 630 -29.75 26.37 11.02
C ASN A 630 -30.06 25.01 10.34
N PHE A 631 -29.24 23.98 10.58
CA PHE A 631 -29.38 22.70 9.89
C PHE A 631 -30.71 22.02 10.19
N PHE A 632 -31.20 22.07 11.44
CA PHE A 632 -32.41 21.35 11.84
C PHE A 632 -33.72 22.10 11.57
N ASP A 633 -33.66 23.34 11.06
CA ASP A 633 -34.85 24.12 10.67
C ASP A 633 -35.68 23.41 9.59
N LEU A 634 -37.01 23.45 9.70
CA LEU A 634 -37.92 22.86 8.70
C LEU A 634 -37.95 23.63 7.38
N SER A 635 -37.46 24.86 7.35
CA SER A 635 -37.42 25.76 6.19
C SER A 635 -36.09 25.74 5.42
N THR A 636 -35.02 25.18 6.00
CA THR A 636 -33.70 25.15 5.37
C THR A 636 -33.50 23.86 4.56
N SER A 637 -32.77 23.95 3.46
CA SER A 637 -32.34 22.81 2.65
C SER A 637 -30.89 23.01 2.21
N PHE A 638 -30.15 21.92 2.05
CA PHE A 638 -28.70 21.94 1.82
C PHE A 638 -28.35 21.06 0.63
N SER A 639 -27.28 21.39 -0.11
CA SER A 639 -26.76 20.52 -1.15
C SER A 639 -26.15 19.25 -0.53
N ALA A 640 -26.49 18.09 -1.10
CA ALA A 640 -25.97 16.80 -0.67
C ALA A 640 -24.49 16.66 -1.03
N SER A 641 -24.08 17.09 -2.24
CA SER A 641 -22.67 17.12 -2.63
C SER A 641 -21.83 18.10 -1.80
N ALA A 642 -22.39 19.25 -1.39
CA ALA A 642 -21.73 20.18 -0.46
C ALA A 642 -21.60 19.60 0.97
N MET A 643 -22.66 18.96 1.48
CA MET A 643 -22.63 18.22 2.75
C MET A 643 -21.60 17.09 2.72
N PHE A 644 -21.48 16.41 1.57
CA PHE A 644 -20.45 15.40 1.35
C PHE A 644 -19.05 16.00 1.40
N THR A 645 -18.75 17.08 0.67
CA THR A 645 -17.41 17.70 0.71
C THR A 645 -17.04 18.20 2.11
N HIS A 646 -18.03 18.73 2.84
CA HIS A 646 -17.87 19.20 4.22
C HIS A 646 -17.46 18.07 5.17
N LEU A 647 -18.19 16.95 5.17
CA LEU A 647 -17.92 15.79 6.05
C LEU A 647 -16.75 14.91 5.57
N ALA A 648 -16.50 14.86 4.26
CA ALA A 648 -15.42 14.06 3.69
C ALA A 648 -14.06 14.76 3.78
N PHE A 649 -13.96 16.07 3.57
CA PHE A 649 -12.67 16.75 3.39
C PHE A 649 -12.44 17.95 4.31
N GLU A 650 -13.46 18.74 4.64
CA GLU A 650 -13.29 19.92 5.51
C GLU A 650 -13.19 19.53 6.99
N HIS A 651 -14.08 18.64 7.43
CA HIS A 651 -14.16 18.14 8.81
C HIS A 651 -14.14 16.60 8.83
N PRO A 652 -13.01 15.95 8.46
CA PRO A 652 -12.93 14.51 8.25
C PRO A 652 -13.37 13.69 9.49
N GLY A 653 -13.03 14.11 10.70
CA GLY A 653 -13.46 13.44 11.93
C GLY A 653 -14.99 13.40 12.14
N CYS A 654 -15.74 14.36 11.57
CA CYS A 654 -17.19 14.30 11.52
C CYS A 654 -17.68 13.19 10.57
N GLY A 655 -17.03 13.05 9.41
CA GLY A 655 -17.24 11.95 8.48
C GLY A 655 -16.91 10.58 9.09
N ASP A 656 -15.81 10.47 9.84
CA ASP A 656 -15.40 9.22 10.51
C ASP A 656 -16.38 8.81 11.61
N CYS A 657 -16.90 9.81 12.33
CA CYS A 657 -17.92 9.58 13.33
C CYS A 657 -19.28 9.20 12.73
N LEU A 658 -19.62 9.76 11.56
CA LEU A 658 -20.77 9.34 10.76
C LEU A 658 -20.59 7.91 10.19
N ILE A 659 -19.41 7.54 9.69
CA ILE A 659 -19.08 6.17 9.29
C ILE A 659 -19.27 5.22 10.48
N THR A 660 -18.80 5.60 11.67
CA THR A 660 -18.96 4.81 12.91
C THR A 660 -20.44 4.59 13.25
N ALA A 661 -21.28 5.62 13.12
CA ALA A 661 -22.72 5.52 13.31
C ALA A 661 -23.40 4.62 12.26
N LEU A 662 -23.00 4.72 10.99
CA LEU A 662 -23.56 3.94 9.87
C LEU A 662 -23.14 2.45 9.89
N VAL A 663 -21.89 2.16 10.29
CA VAL A 663 -21.42 0.79 10.53
C VAL A 663 -22.24 0.14 11.65
N LYS A 664 -22.48 0.87 12.74
CA LYS A 664 -23.32 0.43 13.86
C LYS A 664 -24.79 0.25 13.46
N ALA A 665 -25.33 1.16 12.64
CA ALA A 665 -26.68 1.04 12.08
C ALA A 665 -26.83 -0.15 11.11
N SER A 666 -25.76 -0.55 10.43
CA SER A 666 -25.69 -1.76 9.60
C SER A 666 -25.66 -3.05 10.43
N GLY A 667 -25.36 -2.96 11.74
CA GLY A 667 -25.35 -4.08 12.68
C GLY A 667 -23.96 -4.68 12.88
N LYS A 668 -23.90 -6.00 13.12
CA LYS A 668 -22.65 -6.72 13.43
C LYS A 668 -21.76 -7.03 12.21
N ARG A 669 -22.31 -6.85 11.00
CA ARG A 669 -21.74 -7.23 9.70
C ARG A 669 -22.30 -6.32 8.62
N GLY A 670 -21.68 -6.32 7.44
CA GLY A 670 -22.22 -5.61 6.27
C GLY A 670 -22.27 -4.09 6.44
N LEU A 671 -22.85 -3.45 5.43
CA LEU A 671 -22.92 -2.00 5.22
C LEU A 671 -24.33 -1.55 4.76
N SER A 672 -25.37 -2.30 5.11
CA SER A 672 -26.77 -2.06 4.71
C SER A 672 -27.29 -0.64 4.95
N ALA A 673 -26.78 0.09 5.95
CA ALA A 673 -27.16 1.48 6.17
C ALA A 673 -26.67 2.42 5.04
N PHE A 674 -25.45 2.18 4.52
CA PHE A 674 -24.79 3.00 3.50
C PHE A 674 -25.40 2.83 2.10
N LEU A 675 -25.89 1.63 1.78
CA LEU A 675 -26.34 1.29 0.43
C LEU A 675 -27.71 1.92 0.11
N PRO A 676 -27.90 2.53 -1.08
CA PRO A 676 -29.23 2.89 -1.59
C PRO A 676 -30.21 1.71 -1.56
N GLU A 677 -31.51 1.97 -1.56
CA GLU A 677 -32.54 0.92 -1.65
C GLU A 677 -32.63 0.32 -3.08
N GLU A 678 -33.25 -0.86 -3.21
CA GLU A 678 -33.20 -1.66 -4.46
C GLU A 678 -33.97 -1.03 -5.61
N ASP A 679 -34.96 -0.20 -5.29
CA ASP A 679 -35.79 0.58 -6.20
C ASP A 679 -35.25 2.01 -6.45
N GLN A 680 -34.15 2.42 -5.81
CA GLN A 680 -33.51 3.71 -6.10
C GLN A 680 -32.75 3.66 -7.43
N VAL A 681 -33.42 4.17 -8.47
CA VAL A 681 -32.92 4.32 -9.84
C VAL A 681 -32.71 5.81 -10.14
N PHE A 682 -31.60 6.15 -10.79
CA PHE A 682 -31.34 7.49 -11.34
C PHE A 682 -31.38 7.46 -12.86
N TYR A 683 -31.83 8.54 -13.49
CA TYR A 683 -31.91 8.70 -14.94
C TYR A 683 -30.89 9.76 -15.40
N PRO A 684 -29.65 9.36 -15.74
CA PRO A 684 -28.63 10.31 -16.17
C PRO A 684 -29.01 10.97 -17.50
N GLU A 685 -28.79 12.29 -17.59
CA GLU A 685 -28.90 13.03 -18.85
C GLU A 685 -27.97 12.43 -19.92
N GLN A 686 -28.43 12.45 -21.18
CA GLN A 686 -27.64 12.02 -22.32
C GLN A 686 -26.45 12.97 -22.52
N GLU A 687 -25.23 12.45 -22.44
CA GLU A 687 -24.03 13.25 -22.68
C GLU A 687 -23.88 13.56 -24.17
N GLU A 688 -23.90 14.85 -24.53
CA GLU A 688 -23.79 15.33 -25.92
C GLU A 688 -22.34 15.35 -26.44
N GLU A 689 -21.34 15.30 -25.54
CA GLU A 689 -19.91 15.41 -25.86
C GLU A 689 -19.10 14.24 -25.24
N GLU A 690 -18.13 13.70 -25.98
CA GLU A 690 -17.16 12.75 -25.45
C GLU A 690 -16.12 13.46 -24.59
N ARG A 691 -16.25 13.32 -23.27
CA ARG A 691 -15.29 13.86 -22.30
C ARG A 691 -14.12 12.91 -22.12
N MET A 692 -12.90 13.46 -22.05
CA MET A 692 -11.72 12.70 -21.65
C MET A 692 -11.95 12.03 -20.28
N TRP A 693 -11.42 10.81 -20.18
CA TRP A 693 -11.51 9.93 -19.02
C TRP A 693 -12.94 9.39 -18.74
N ARG A 694 -13.79 9.22 -19.76
CA ARG A 694 -15.13 8.58 -19.65
C ARG A 694 -15.02 7.08 -19.34
N ARG A 695 -15.84 6.53 -18.44
CA ARG A 695 -15.69 5.15 -17.91
C ARG A 695 -16.98 4.33 -17.90
N SER A 696 -16.84 3.04 -18.20
CA SER A 696 -17.84 1.97 -17.99
C SER A 696 -17.91 1.47 -16.54
N GLU A 697 -17.00 1.94 -15.68
CA GLU A 697 -16.92 1.60 -14.26
C GLU A 697 -17.22 2.81 -13.37
N PRO A 698 -17.93 2.62 -12.23
CA PRO A 698 -18.06 3.62 -11.18
C PRO A 698 -16.71 4.04 -10.59
N ILE A 699 -16.35 5.31 -10.76
CA ILE A 699 -15.14 5.94 -10.21
C ILE A 699 -15.49 7.40 -9.85
N LEU A 700 -15.23 7.80 -8.59
CA LEU A 700 -15.42 9.19 -8.12
C LEU A 700 -14.28 10.12 -8.62
N PRO A 701 -14.44 11.45 -8.63
CA PRO A 701 -13.61 12.36 -9.40
C PRO A 701 -12.10 12.18 -9.21
N LEU A 702 -11.41 11.87 -10.31
CA LEU A 702 -9.96 11.70 -10.38
C LEU A 702 -9.27 13.06 -10.52
N THR A 703 -9.30 13.84 -9.45
CA THR A 703 -8.64 15.16 -9.37
C THR A 703 -7.48 15.12 -8.37
N SER A 704 -6.51 16.03 -8.51
CA SER A 704 -5.39 16.21 -7.56
C SER A 704 -5.79 16.95 -6.28
N SER A 705 -6.91 17.67 -6.29
CA SER A 705 -7.55 18.21 -5.07
C SER A 705 -9.06 18.01 -5.13
N TRP A 706 -9.69 17.81 -3.98
CA TRP A 706 -11.15 17.62 -3.89
C TRP A 706 -11.92 18.88 -4.32
N LYS A 707 -11.33 20.07 -4.16
CA LYS A 707 -11.95 21.36 -4.51
C LYS A 707 -12.22 21.53 -6.00
N ASP A 708 -11.51 20.78 -6.85
CA ASP A 708 -11.70 20.76 -8.30
C ASP A 708 -12.64 19.61 -8.75
N GLY A 709 -13.17 18.81 -7.81
CA GLY A 709 -14.08 17.69 -8.08
C GLY A 709 -15.56 18.05 -7.89
N ASN A 710 -16.41 17.69 -8.85
CA ASN A 710 -17.86 17.77 -8.69
C ASN A 710 -18.39 16.42 -8.19
N PHE A 711 -18.91 16.39 -6.96
CA PHE A 711 -19.40 15.17 -6.30
C PHE A 711 -20.92 14.97 -6.38
N SER A 712 -21.66 15.81 -7.12
CA SER A 712 -23.09 15.61 -7.35
C SER A 712 -23.40 14.30 -8.08
N LEU A 713 -24.60 13.76 -7.85
CA LEU A 713 -25.04 12.50 -8.44
C LEU A 713 -25.01 12.57 -9.99
N LYS A 714 -25.58 13.63 -10.56
CA LYS A 714 -25.58 13.97 -12.00
C LYS A 714 -24.19 14.07 -12.63
N ALA A 715 -23.16 14.49 -11.87
CA ALA A 715 -21.80 14.56 -12.39
C ALA A 715 -21.14 13.17 -12.53
N ASN A 716 -21.44 12.24 -11.63
CA ASN A 716 -20.68 11.00 -11.45
C ASN A 716 -21.36 9.74 -11.99
N VAL A 717 -22.68 9.65 -11.88
CA VAL A 717 -23.44 8.46 -12.30
C VAL A 717 -23.78 8.58 -13.78
N LYS A 718 -23.35 7.60 -14.59
CA LYS A 718 -23.58 7.55 -16.05
C LYS A 718 -24.27 6.25 -16.47
N ALA A 719 -25.01 6.34 -17.57
CA ALA A 719 -25.77 5.22 -18.13
C ALA A 719 -24.85 3.99 -18.35
N GLY A 720 -25.30 2.82 -17.90
CA GLY A 720 -24.61 1.54 -18.06
C GLY A 720 -23.44 1.28 -17.11
N GLN A 721 -23.06 2.21 -16.23
CA GLN A 721 -21.99 1.97 -15.25
C GLN A 721 -22.37 0.92 -14.18
N ASP A 722 -23.66 0.76 -13.91
CA ASP A 722 -24.21 -0.25 -12.99
C ASP A 722 -24.37 -1.65 -13.61
N ILE A 723 -24.05 -1.84 -14.89
CA ILE A 723 -24.09 -3.16 -15.55
C ILE A 723 -23.01 -4.07 -14.94
N TRP A 724 -23.37 -5.34 -14.72
CA TRP A 724 -22.48 -6.40 -14.23
C TRP A 724 -22.44 -7.55 -15.22
N ASP A 725 -21.39 -8.38 -15.17
CA ASP A 725 -21.25 -9.54 -16.05
C ASP A 725 -22.45 -10.49 -15.90
N GLY A 726 -23.09 -10.81 -17.02
CA GLY A 726 -24.32 -11.62 -17.07
C GLY A 726 -25.63 -10.84 -16.85
N PHE A 727 -25.58 -9.51 -16.72
CA PHE A 727 -26.75 -8.64 -16.62
C PHE A 727 -26.84 -7.71 -17.83
N GLU A 728 -28.07 -7.42 -18.29
CA GLU A 728 -28.32 -6.45 -19.36
C GLU A 728 -28.58 -5.05 -18.80
N ALA A 729 -28.43 -4.02 -19.63
CA ALA A 729 -28.83 -2.66 -19.30
C ALA A 729 -30.35 -2.56 -19.11
N ARG A 730 -30.82 -1.62 -18.28
CA ARG A 730 -32.26 -1.36 -18.15
C ARG A 730 -32.81 -0.76 -19.45
N GLU A 731 -33.96 -1.28 -19.93
CA GLU A 731 -34.66 -0.76 -21.11
C GLU A 731 -35.06 0.72 -20.99
N ASP A 732 -35.25 1.22 -19.77
CA ASP A 732 -35.60 2.62 -19.47
C ASP A 732 -34.39 3.57 -19.40
N GLY A 733 -33.17 3.07 -19.61
CA GLY A 733 -31.94 3.86 -19.52
C GLY A 733 -31.55 4.29 -18.09
N GLY A 734 -32.31 3.87 -17.08
CA GLY A 734 -32.01 4.14 -15.69
C GLY A 734 -30.77 3.37 -15.18
N VAL A 735 -30.23 3.85 -14.06
CA VAL A 735 -29.06 3.29 -13.37
C VAL A 735 -29.44 2.95 -11.93
N SER A 736 -29.28 1.69 -11.52
CA SER A 736 -29.53 1.25 -10.15
C SER A 736 -28.43 1.77 -9.22
N LEU A 737 -28.79 2.65 -8.29
CA LEU A 737 -27.84 3.27 -7.37
C LEU A 737 -27.26 2.25 -6.38
N ARG A 738 -28.02 1.23 -5.97
CA ARG A 738 -27.49 0.11 -5.16
C ARG A 738 -26.39 -0.64 -5.92
N ALA A 739 -26.66 -1.04 -7.15
CA ALA A 739 -25.70 -1.79 -7.97
C ALA A 739 -24.44 -0.96 -8.27
N TRP A 740 -24.61 0.32 -8.62
CA TRP A 740 -23.53 1.28 -8.84
C TRP A 740 -22.64 1.46 -7.60
N CYS A 741 -23.25 1.69 -6.41
CA CYS A 741 -22.52 1.84 -5.15
C CYS A 741 -21.76 0.58 -4.73
N ILE A 742 -22.34 -0.62 -4.86
CA ILE A 742 -21.63 -1.88 -4.57
C ILE A 742 -20.44 -2.04 -5.52
N LYS A 743 -20.61 -1.68 -6.80
CA LYS A 743 -19.57 -1.77 -7.83
C LYS A 743 -18.42 -0.79 -7.57
N LEU A 744 -18.72 0.43 -7.10
CA LEU A 744 -17.72 1.40 -6.59
C LEU A 744 -17.00 0.86 -5.34
N LEU A 745 -17.73 0.44 -4.31
CA LEU A 745 -17.14 0.00 -3.04
C LEU A 745 -16.25 -1.23 -3.21
N SER A 746 -16.64 -2.19 -4.07
CA SER A 746 -15.86 -3.39 -4.41
C SER A 746 -14.50 -3.10 -5.06
N ARG A 747 -14.28 -1.88 -5.57
CA ARG A 747 -13.00 -1.45 -6.15
C ARG A 747 -11.95 -1.13 -5.08
N TYR A 748 -12.41 -0.60 -3.94
CA TYR A 748 -11.55 -0.06 -2.88
C TYR A 748 -11.55 -0.89 -1.59
N ASN A 749 -12.25 -2.03 -1.53
CA ASN A 749 -12.20 -2.90 -0.35
C ASN A 749 -10.77 -3.35 -0.01
N TYR A 750 -10.52 -3.49 1.29
CA TYR A 750 -9.24 -3.94 1.85
C TYR A 750 -9.40 -4.64 3.21
N VAL A 751 -8.35 -5.36 3.58
CA VAL A 751 -8.15 -5.92 4.92
C VAL A 751 -6.80 -5.44 5.44
N TYR A 752 -6.71 -5.07 6.71
CA TYR A 752 -5.46 -4.76 7.40
C TYR A 752 -5.03 -5.97 8.23
N GLY A 753 -3.74 -6.30 8.19
CA GLY A 753 -3.20 -7.48 8.86
C GLY A 753 -1.68 -7.55 8.81
N SER A 754 -1.12 -8.45 9.62
CA SER A 754 0.32 -8.67 9.76
C SER A 754 0.71 -10.04 9.20
N THR A 755 1.81 -10.10 8.44
CA THR A 755 2.45 -11.37 8.05
C THR A 755 3.82 -11.46 8.72
N PRO A 756 4.19 -12.57 9.39
CA PRO A 756 5.51 -12.77 9.99
C PRO A 756 6.63 -12.54 8.97
N SER A 757 7.47 -11.55 9.24
CA SER A 757 8.41 -11.02 8.26
C SER A 757 9.68 -10.51 8.92
N HIS A 758 10.77 -10.45 8.15
CA HIS A 758 12.06 -9.95 8.61
C HIS A 758 12.70 -9.06 7.55
N PHE A 759 13.21 -7.90 7.99
CA PHE A 759 14.04 -7.00 7.18
C PHE A 759 15.46 -7.01 7.76
N ALA A 760 16.44 -7.43 6.98
CA ALA A 760 17.83 -7.53 7.38
C ALA A 760 18.69 -6.55 6.57
N PRO A 761 19.11 -5.40 7.14
CA PRO A 761 20.11 -4.53 6.52
C PRO A 761 21.50 -5.11 6.76
N VAL A 762 22.24 -5.44 5.68
CA VAL A 762 23.44 -6.27 5.79
C VAL A 762 24.69 -5.59 5.21
N HIS A 763 25.57 -5.11 6.10
CA HIS A 763 26.81 -4.42 5.71
C HIS A 763 28.08 -5.29 5.83
N SER A 764 27.95 -6.52 6.33
CA SER A 764 29.09 -7.43 6.56
C SER A 764 28.70 -8.91 6.46
N LEU A 765 29.70 -9.76 6.23
CA LEU A 765 29.55 -11.23 6.24
C LEU A 765 29.04 -11.78 7.59
N TYR A 766 29.38 -11.12 8.71
CA TYR A 766 28.89 -11.53 10.04
C TYR A 766 27.40 -11.25 10.21
N GLN A 767 26.94 -10.05 9.83
CA GLN A 767 25.52 -9.72 9.80
C GLN A 767 24.76 -10.64 8.84
N LEU A 768 25.34 -10.96 7.68
CA LEU A 768 24.74 -11.89 6.71
C LEU A 768 24.54 -13.28 7.33
N ALA A 769 25.61 -13.85 7.91
CA ALA A 769 25.53 -15.16 8.56
C ALA A 769 24.50 -15.16 9.69
N SER A 770 24.50 -14.11 10.53
CA SER A 770 23.55 -13.97 11.65
C SER A 770 22.10 -13.79 11.20
N ALA A 771 21.84 -13.08 10.11
CA ALA A 771 20.49 -12.87 9.58
C ALA A 771 19.95 -14.18 8.98
N LEU A 772 20.74 -14.84 8.13
CA LEU A 772 20.35 -16.12 7.51
C LEU A 772 20.18 -17.23 8.58
N GLU A 773 21.04 -17.29 9.59
CA GLU A 773 20.88 -18.20 10.74
C GLU A 773 19.65 -17.87 11.59
N SER A 774 19.35 -16.58 11.81
CA SER A 774 18.10 -16.17 12.49
C SER A 774 16.86 -16.64 11.72
N VAL A 775 16.87 -16.50 10.39
CA VAL A 775 15.78 -16.95 9.50
C VAL A 775 15.65 -18.47 9.47
N ASP A 776 16.75 -19.22 9.37
CA ASP A 776 16.73 -20.69 9.35
C ASP A 776 16.26 -21.29 10.69
N ASN A 777 16.46 -20.59 11.81
CA ASN A 777 15.96 -20.98 13.13
C ASN A 777 14.51 -20.52 13.44
N THR A 778 13.89 -19.71 12.57
CA THR A 778 12.58 -19.06 12.83
C THR A 778 11.59 -19.39 11.69
N PRO A 779 11.11 -20.66 11.60
CA PRO A 779 10.35 -21.17 10.45
C PRO A 779 8.95 -20.56 10.27
N GLU A 780 8.47 -19.77 11.23
CA GLU A 780 7.24 -19.00 11.11
C GLU A 780 7.35 -17.84 10.10
N ILE A 781 8.55 -17.28 9.89
CA ILE A 781 8.78 -16.15 8.98
C ILE A 781 8.35 -16.54 7.56
N ALA A 782 7.44 -15.76 6.98
CA ALA A 782 6.94 -15.93 5.63
C ALA A 782 7.67 -15.08 4.59
N MET A 783 8.11 -13.88 5.00
CA MET A 783 8.72 -12.90 4.10
C MET A 783 10.07 -12.43 4.62
N LEU A 784 11.04 -12.29 3.73
CA LEU A 784 12.37 -11.78 4.04
C LEU A 784 12.75 -10.71 3.02
N CYS A 785 13.39 -9.64 3.48
CA CYS A 785 14.19 -8.74 2.67
C CYS A 785 15.63 -8.74 3.22
N VAL A 786 16.62 -8.79 2.31
CA VAL A 786 18.07 -8.81 2.66
C VAL A 786 18.80 -7.69 1.90
N ASN A 787 18.57 -6.42 2.27
CA ASN A 787 19.24 -5.29 1.64
C ASN A 787 20.78 -5.39 1.77
N ASP A 788 21.48 -5.50 0.65
CA ASP A 788 22.85 -6.00 0.55
C ASP A 788 23.94 -4.91 0.50
N ASP A 789 23.72 -3.75 1.15
CA ASP A 789 24.63 -2.59 1.27
C ASP A 789 26.06 -2.93 1.80
N GLN A 790 26.87 -3.68 1.06
CA GLN A 790 28.14 -4.31 1.49
C GLN A 790 29.38 -3.49 1.08
N ALA A 791 30.45 -3.63 1.88
CA ALA A 791 31.76 -3.06 1.58
C ALA A 791 32.62 -3.94 0.67
N ASP A 792 33.56 -3.35 -0.08
CA ASP A 792 34.44 -4.06 -1.04
C ASP A 792 35.07 -5.35 -0.46
N SER A 793 35.52 -5.29 0.80
CA SER A 793 36.36 -6.30 1.44
C SER A 793 35.61 -7.56 1.91
N SER A 794 34.27 -7.59 1.88
CA SER A 794 33.46 -8.78 2.20
C SER A 794 32.93 -9.52 0.96
N SER A 795 32.74 -8.81 -0.15
CA SER A 795 31.99 -9.20 -1.35
C SER A 795 32.03 -10.71 -1.71
N ASP A 796 33.17 -11.23 -2.13
CA ASP A 796 33.35 -12.64 -2.54
C ASP A 796 32.82 -13.68 -1.55
N LYS A 797 32.95 -13.42 -0.25
CA LYS A 797 32.51 -14.33 0.81
C LYS A 797 31.04 -14.15 1.14
N SER A 798 30.54 -12.91 1.08
CA SER A 798 29.12 -12.61 1.23
C SER A 798 28.32 -13.26 0.09
N ARG A 799 28.70 -13.06 -1.18
CA ARG A 799 28.03 -13.70 -2.33
C ARG A 799 28.04 -15.22 -2.26
N ARG A 800 29.19 -15.84 -1.94
CA ARG A 800 29.27 -17.32 -1.73
C ARG A 800 28.36 -17.81 -0.60
N LYS A 801 28.23 -17.07 0.50
CA LYS A 801 27.39 -17.45 1.65
C LYS A 801 25.90 -17.26 1.35
N LEU A 802 25.51 -16.21 0.64
CA LEU A 802 24.13 -15.96 0.22
C LEU A 802 23.72 -16.94 -0.88
N GLY A 803 24.50 -17.05 -1.96
CA GLY A 803 24.27 -17.98 -3.08
C GLY A 803 24.08 -19.43 -2.64
N ALA A 804 24.93 -19.95 -1.75
CA ALA A 804 24.78 -21.30 -1.21
C ALA A 804 23.55 -21.49 -0.30
N TRP A 805 23.07 -20.43 0.36
CA TRP A 805 21.82 -20.47 1.14
C TRP A 805 20.59 -20.40 0.24
N MET A 806 20.63 -19.57 -0.81
CA MET A 806 19.61 -19.48 -1.85
C MET A 806 19.48 -20.80 -2.62
N GLU A 807 20.60 -21.41 -3.02
CA GLU A 807 20.65 -22.75 -3.62
C GLU A 807 20.08 -23.82 -2.68
N GLY A 808 20.41 -23.76 -1.38
CA GLY A 808 19.88 -24.68 -0.37
C GLY A 808 18.36 -24.61 -0.17
N ARG A 809 17.73 -23.45 -0.45
CA ARG A 809 16.28 -23.23 -0.30
C ARG A 809 15.49 -23.36 -1.60
N TRP A 810 16.05 -22.90 -2.71
CA TRP A 810 15.36 -22.78 -4.00
C TRP A 810 16.12 -23.41 -5.18
N GLY A 811 17.24 -24.09 -4.97
CA GLY A 811 17.91 -24.93 -5.98
C GLY A 811 17.09 -26.16 -6.40
N GLY A 812 17.62 -26.92 -7.36
CA GLY A 812 16.96 -28.09 -7.95
C GLY A 812 15.81 -27.74 -8.91
N ASP A 813 14.93 -28.69 -9.15
CA ASP A 813 13.76 -28.51 -10.02
C ASP A 813 12.58 -27.91 -9.25
N ILE A 814 11.85 -26.97 -9.87
CA ILE A 814 10.60 -26.38 -9.36
C ILE A 814 9.58 -26.43 -10.49
N GLU A 815 8.36 -26.90 -10.20
CA GLU A 815 7.30 -27.00 -11.20
C GLU A 815 6.92 -25.63 -11.78
N GLY A 816 6.72 -25.58 -13.09
CA GLY A 816 6.36 -24.36 -13.81
C GLY A 816 7.53 -23.43 -14.13
N ILE A 817 8.78 -23.80 -13.83
CA ILE A 817 9.98 -23.04 -14.21
C ILE A 817 10.62 -23.65 -15.47
N ASP A 818 10.48 -22.97 -16.60
CA ASP A 818 10.89 -23.45 -17.94
C ASP A 818 11.78 -22.47 -18.71
N TRP A 819 12.27 -21.42 -18.04
CA TRP A 819 12.96 -20.26 -18.60
C TRP A 819 14.44 -20.10 -18.20
N GLU A 820 14.98 -21.04 -17.43
CA GLU A 820 16.37 -20.97 -16.94
C GLU A 820 17.35 -21.73 -17.85
N ARG A 821 18.50 -21.12 -18.12
CA ARG A 821 19.63 -21.76 -18.82
C ARG A 821 20.18 -22.92 -17.98
N PRO A 822 20.47 -24.08 -18.58
CA PRO A 822 21.05 -25.20 -17.86
C PRO A 822 22.48 -24.91 -17.40
N ASN A 823 22.81 -25.35 -16.18
CA ASN A 823 24.14 -25.26 -15.55
C ASN A 823 24.64 -23.84 -15.19
N VAL A 824 23.79 -22.83 -15.14
CA VAL A 824 24.16 -21.54 -14.53
C VAL A 824 24.24 -21.70 -13.01
N GLY A 825 25.38 -21.35 -12.42
CA GLY A 825 25.66 -21.46 -10.99
C GLY A 825 24.81 -20.51 -10.12
N TRP A 826 24.88 -20.72 -8.81
CA TRP A 826 24.26 -19.85 -7.79
C TRP A 826 25.26 -18.88 -7.13
N VAL A 827 26.52 -18.93 -7.56
CA VAL A 827 27.68 -18.34 -6.85
C VAL A 827 28.70 -17.70 -7.81
N ASP A 828 28.57 -17.97 -9.11
CA ASP A 828 29.52 -17.61 -10.19
C ASP A 828 29.27 -16.22 -10.79
#